data_AF-A0A8B6FA94-F1
#
_entry.id   AF-A0A8B6FA94-F1
#
_cell.length_a   1.000
_cell.length_b   1.000
_cell.length_c   1.000
_cell.angle_alpha   90.00
_cell.angle_beta   90.00
_cell.angle_gamma   90.00
#
_symmetry.space_group_name_H-M   'P 1'
#
loop_
_entity.id
_entity.type
_entity.pdbx_description
1 polymer ?
#
loop_
_entity_poly.entity_id
_entity_poly.type
_entity_poly.pdbx_seq_one_letter_code
_entity_poly.pdbx_strand_id
1 'polypeptide(L)'
;MDMSEDDIIRLLRSECTKGNYEMVIVPIDLWDFGGQKIYQMTHQLFITSRGTFLLIFNGSKEINEEIPDYTELPGCQGQRNTAVYLVHWVNSVLTYCKTLTENEEYPKIKFVATHKDQVKGDVEEQRCSLENSIEELFQNHGGKKHLLYKPLIFVDARNKEDEELATLKKQLVDVALDHPRCGELMPTKFVPLELQLAKMVEENKKILTIDELNDLNEQNEQSALSPKQLKKFLKVNHALGKLIYFDEAGLRDNVIIDPVFLVDVLRSIVTDEQFWPEHLKEILKALKECGKLFIQDLYEIWKQKCFREILHHRDYMVEMLVHLDIICRQKSDDERSEFFLVPCMISTKREESQQIELDRSIHLAYRFKEEVVPPAILYRFIATFISMWKLRVSAESSRLMIFTDSADVTIDRYHDMRFDIRGNRFIVSLTHKDNKISIVPTIASTSQECLTHAITNISNFYFSVSEDSDCTRDLPFNIQIGIVCGTELCFFDHTLSSKEEWTCPDHNKKHMTNLVSKWFADKFPTEGDRCPENCSGLDNVWLERWPEDKHLGRLASKMTGSDTRKIYMRLKEKEPALSWDIINESNQRGGFDMKMYALYDWKKSTQYPSFKELERSLKKEDIDIHKLCQITREVQKEFDQPKERLIRRPSISNIQKLPDHIGYQTFQLGIELGLSVVQMQQIATNHVRNLRSQTEEVLNTWRRLPEATYEVLGKALHRLDLSSVLAYLTYDVGQEEQVE
;
A
#
# COMPACT_ATOMS: atom_id res chain seq x y z
N MET A 1 32.44 41.59 -28.00
CA MET A 1 32.17 42.86 -27.29
C MET A 1 31.16 42.48 -26.23
N ASP A 2 31.66 42.04 -25.08
CA ASP A 2 30.84 41.36 -24.07
C ASP A 2 30.04 42.40 -23.30
N MET A 3 28.72 42.36 -23.48
CA MET A 3 27.78 43.10 -22.66
C MET A 3 27.50 42.30 -21.38
N SER A 4 27.41 42.97 -20.24
CA SER A 4 27.01 42.33 -18.99
C SER A 4 25.54 41.92 -19.01
N GLU A 5 25.16 40.95 -18.19
CA GLU A 5 23.77 40.48 -18.05
C GLU A 5 22.82 41.64 -17.69
N ASP A 6 23.27 42.54 -16.82
CA ASP A 6 22.54 43.76 -16.45
C ASP A 6 22.34 44.72 -17.64
N ASP A 7 23.34 44.84 -18.51
CA ASP A 7 23.24 45.69 -19.72
C ASP A 7 22.25 45.12 -20.74
N ILE A 8 22.23 43.79 -20.89
CA ILE A 8 21.27 43.07 -21.74
C ILE A 8 19.86 43.26 -21.20
N ILE A 9 19.64 43.08 -19.89
CA ILE A 9 18.34 43.29 -19.23
C ILE A 9 17.87 44.75 -19.40
N ARG A 10 18.78 45.72 -19.27
CA ARG A 10 18.46 47.15 -19.47
C ARG A 10 18.02 47.45 -20.90
N LEU A 11 18.76 46.93 -21.88
CA LEU A 11 18.47 47.14 -23.30
C LEU A 11 17.13 46.52 -23.68
N LEU A 12 16.88 45.29 -23.25
CA LEU A 12 15.62 44.58 -23.47
C LEU A 12 14.44 45.34 -22.85
N ARG A 13 14.55 45.82 -21.59
CA ARG A 13 13.51 46.66 -20.95
C ARG A 13 13.24 47.96 -21.73
N SER A 14 14.26 48.55 -22.33
CA SER A 14 14.13 49.79 -23.12
C SER A 14 13.40 49.58 -24.46
N GLU A 15 13.55 48.39 -25.07
CA GLU A 15 12.83 48.05 -26.30
C GLU A 15 11.38 47.62 -26.02
N CYS A 16 11.12 46.97 -24.88
CA CYS A 16 9.77 46.62 -24.44
C CYS A 16 8.91 47.84 -24.13
N THR A 17 9.50 48.86 -23.51
CA THR A 17 8.80 50.13 -23.20
C THR A 17 8.41 50.94 -24.44
N LYS A 18 9.00 50.65 -25.61
CA LYS A 18 8.61 51.22 -26.90
C LYS A 18 7.38 50.53 -27.51
N GLY A 19 6.87 49.46 -26.90
CA GLY A 19 5.63 48.77 -27.32
C GLY A 19 5.76 47.93 -28.59
N ASN A 20 6.96 47.76 -29.15
CA ASN A 20 7.21 47.01 -30.38
C ASN A 20 7.46 45.51 -30.14
N TYR A 21 7.69 45.12 -28.89
CA TYR A 21 7.99 43.74 -28.51
C TYR A 21 7.30 43.42 -27.19
N GLU A 22 6.56 42.32 -27.17
CA GLU A 22 6.05 41.70 -25.94
C GLU A 22 7.15 40.77 -25.42
N MET A 23 7.84 41.16 -24.35
CA MET A 23 8.89 40.33 -23.77
C MET A 23 8.29 39.29 -22.86
N VAL A 24 8.26 38.07 -23.36
CA VAL A 24 7.94 36.88 -22.56
C VAL A 24 9.21 36.47 -21.83
N ILE A 25 9.28 36.75 -20.53
CA ILE A 25 10.32 36.23 -19.65
C ILE A 25 9.86 34.86 -19.16
N VAL A 26 10.60 33.81 -19.52
CA VAL A 26 10.34 32.44 -19.06
C VAL A 26 11.39 32.09 -18.00
N PRO A 27 11.01 31.98 -16.71
CA PRO A 27 11.91 31.48 -15.69
C PRO A 27 12.17 29.99 -15.92
N ILE A 28 13.43 29.56 -15.84
CA ILE A 28 13.84 28.17 -15.97
C ILE A 28 14.53 27.76 -14.66
N ASP A 29 13.93 26.79 -13.97
CA ASP A 29 14.52 26.17 -12.79
C ASP A 29 15.25 24.89 -13.19
N LEU A 30 16.56 24.83 -12.88
CA LEU A 30 17.39 23.66 -13.15
C LEU A 30 17.58 22.86 -11.86
N TRP A 31 17.11 21.61 -11.88
CA TRP A 31 17.25 20.67 -10.76
C TRP A 31 18.26 19.58 -11.12
N ASP A 32 19.25 19.40 -10.25
CA ASP A 32 20.22 18.30 -10.35
C ASP A 32 19.84 17.18 -9.37
N PHE A 33 19.57 16.00 -9.90
CA PHE A 33 19.16 14.84 -9.13
C PHE A 33 20.35 13.91 -8.92
N GLY A 34 20.72 13.71 -7.66
CA GLY A 34 21.82 12.82 -7.29
C GLY A 34 21.63 11.41 -7.84
N GLY A 35 22.59 10.95 -8.63
CA GLY A 35 22.55 9.61 -9.24
C GLY A 35 22.67 8.46 -8.23
N GLN A 36 23.08 8.75 -7.00
CA GLN A 36 23.35 7.75 -5.98
C GLN A 36 22.05 7.10 -5.48
N LYS A 37 22.09 5.78 -5.24
CA LYS A 37 20.95 4.96 -4.78
C LYS A 37 20.21 5.55 -3.57
N ILE A 38 20.93 6.19 -2.65
CA ILE A 38 20.37 6.77 -1.43
C ILE A 38 19.38 7.92 -1.71
N TYR A 39 19.63 8.73 -2.74
CA TYR A 39 18.79 9.87 -3.08
C TYR A 39 17.53 9.49 -3.88
N GLN A 40 17.45 8.27 -4.40
CA GLN A 40 16.30 7.85 -5.20
C GLN A 40 14.97 7.90 -4.45
N MET A 41 14.99 7.79 -3.12
CA MET A 41 13.81 7.94 -2.27
C MET A 41 13.27 9.39 -2.24
N THR A 42 14.10 10.39 -2.54
CA THR A 42 13.72 11.81 -2.51
C THR A 42 13.20 12.32 -3.85
N HIS A 43 13.57 11.67 -4.96
CA HIS A 43 13.25 12.14 -6.31
C HIS A 43 11.75 12.28 -6.58
N GLN A 44 10.93 11.42 -5.98
CA GLN A 44 9.47 11.48 -6.06
C GLN A 44 8.85 12.81 -5.62
N LEU A 45 9.58 13.60 -4.82
CA LEU A 45 9.07 14.85 -4.23
C LEU A 45 9.22 16.04 -5.19
N PHE A 46 10.10 15.92 -6.18
CA PHE A 46 10.48 17.03 -7.06
C PHE A 46 10.32 16.69 -8.54
N ILE A 47 10.24 15.41 -8.93
CA ILE A 47 9.94 15.01 -10.30
C ILE A 47 8.45 15.22 -10.57
N THR A 48 8.13 16.05 -11.56
CA THR A 48 6.75 16.37 -11.96
C THR A 48 6.55 16.22 -13.46
N SER A 49 5.31 15.95 -13.88
CA SER A 49 4.97 15.80 -15.31
C SER A 49 5.10 17.09 -16.12
N ARG A 50 5.22 18.25 -15.47
CA ARG A 50 5.43 19.55 -16.14
C ARG A 50 6.90 19.81 -16.51
N GLY A 51 7.82 19.00 -16.00
CA GLY A 51 9.24 19.14 -16.24
C GLY A 51 9.68 18.61 -17.60
N THR A 52 10.77 19.16 -18.12
CA THR A 52 11.57 18.55 -19.19
C THR A 52 12.78 17.88 -18.57
N PHE A 53 13.07 16.64 -18.97
CA PHE A 53 14.13 15.84 -18.34
C PHE A 53 15.34 15.73 -19.26
N LEU A 54 16.53 15.87 -18.67
CA LEU A 54 17.81 15.61 -19.32
C LEU A 54 18.40 14.32 -18.76
N LEU A 55 18.59 13.31 -19.60
CA LEU A 55 19.37 12.13 -19.24
C LEU A 55 20.76 12.23 -19.86
N ILE A 56 21.74 12.40 -18.98
CA ILE A 56 23.14 12.65 -19.33
C ILE A 56 23.92 11.36 -19.14
N PHE A 57 24.63 10.90 -20.17
CA PHE A 57 25.42 9.67 -20.09
C PHE A 57 26.76 9.80 -20.81
N ASN A 58 27.68 8.88 -20.52
CA ASN A 58 28.97 8.82 -21.20
C ASN A 58 28.81 8.22 -22.62
N GLY A 59 28.98 9.05 -23.66
CA GLY A 59 28.87 8.64 -25.06
C GLY A 59 30.18 8.14 -25.68
N SER A 60 31.32 8.28 -24.99
CA SER A 60 32.62 7.76 -25.47
C SER A 60 32.73 6.24 -25.45
N LYS A 61 31.78 5.56 -24.80
CA LYS A 61 31.75 4.11 -24.58
C LYS A 61 30.58 3.48 -25.32
N GLU A 62 30.68 2.18 -25.59
CA GLU A 62 29.52 1.44 -26.10
C GLU A 62 28.42 1.31 -25.03
N ILE A 63 27.16 1.18 -25.46
CA ILE A 63 26.02 1.22 -24.52
C ILE A 63 26.06 0.10 -23.46
N ASN A 64 26.66 -1.04 -23.82
CA ASN A 64 26.77 -2.24 -22.98
C ASN A 64 28.15 -2.38 -22.31
N GLU A 65 29.07 -1.45 -22.57
CA GLU A 65 30.39 -1.45 -21.93
C GLU A 65 30.24 -1.13 -20.42
N GLU A 66 30.99 -1.86 -19.59
CA GLU A 66 30.99 -1.63 -18.16
C GLU A 66 31.68 -0.30 -17.80
N ILE A 67 31.00 0.51 -17.00
CA ILE A 67 31.44 1.81 -16.50
C ILE A 67 31.55 1.71 -14.97
N PRO A 68 32.76 1.63 -14.41
CA PRO A 68 32.98 1.43 -12.97
C PRO A 68 32.31 2.49 -12.08
N ASP A 69 32.21 3.72 -12.58
CA ASP A 69 31.63 4.87 -11.87
C ASP A 69 30.10 4.80 -11.74
N TYR A 70 29.43 3.91 -12.48
CA TYR A 70 27.99 3.74 -12.35
C TYR A 70 27.66 2.96 -11.09
N THR A 71 26.71 3.49 -10.32
CA THR A 71 26.19 2.80 -9.13
C THR A 71 25.41 1.55 -9.51
N GLU A 72 25.48 0.51 -8.68
CA GLU A 72 24.57 -0.64 -8.81
C GLU A 72 23.12 -0.20 -8.59
N LEU A 73 22.34 -0.25 -9.66
CA LEU A 73 20.92 0.07 -9.62
C LEU A 73 20.12 -1.13 -9.11
N PRO A 74 19.12 -0.93 -8.22
CA PRO A 74 18.31 -2.04 -7.71
C PRO A 74 17.60 -2.80 -8.83
N GLY A 75 17.60 -4.13 -8.75
CA GLY A 75 16.93 -5.00 -9.72
C GLY A 75 17.70 -5.29 -11.01
N CYS A 76 18.90 -4.72 -11.21
CA CYS A 76 19.66 -4.80 -12.46
C CYS A 76 20.85 -5.78 -12.45
N GLN A 77 20.83 -6.80 -11.58
CA GLN A 77 21.86 -7.87 -11.49
C GLN A 77 23.32 -7.39 -11.41
N GLY A 78 23.57 -6.16 -10.93
CA GLY A 78 24.92 -5.60 -10.79
C GLY A 78 25.57 -5.13 -12.09
N GLN A 79 24.84 -5.08 -13.20
CA GLN A 79 25.36 -4.53 -14.45
C GLN A 79 25.49 -3.01 -14.36
N ARG A 80 26.70 -2.50 -14.64
CA ARG A 80 27.05 -1.08 -14.56
C ARG A 80 27.33 -0.53 -15.95
N ASN A 81 26.32 -0.42 -16.80
CA ASN A 81 26.47 0.08 -18.17
C ASN A 81 25.40 1.13 -18.52
N THR A 82 25.59 1.81 -19.66
CA THR A 82 24.69 2.87 -20.14
C THR A 82 23.29 2.36 -20.45
N ALA A 83 23.14 1.14 -20.99
CA ALA A 83 21.83 0.59 -21.29
C ALA A 83 20.96 0.48 -20.03
N VAL A 84 21.51 -0.12 -18.97
CA VAL A 84 20.83 -0.28 -17.68
C VAL A 84 20.53 1.08 -17.04
N TYR A 85 21.49 2.01 -17.08
CA TYR A 85 21.30 3.37 -16.57
C TYR A 85 20.13 4.08 -17.27
N LEU A 86 20.10 4.08 -18.61
CA LEU A 86 19.07 4.77 -19.38
C LEU A 86 17.68 4.18 -19.13
N VAL A 87 17.55 2.84 -19.16
CA VAL A 87 16.26 2.17 -18.90
C VAL A 87 15.76 2.48 -17.49
N HIS A 88 16.64 2.44 -16.49
CA HIS A 88 16.28 2.74 -15.11
C HIS A 88 15.74 4.17 -14.94
N TRP A 89 16.43 5.16 -15.49
CA TRP A 89 16.02 6.56 -15.33
C TRP A 89 14.79 6.92 -16.16
N VAL A 90 14.67 6.37 -17.37
CA VAL A 90 13.42 6.51 -18.15
C VAL A 90 12.24 5.95 -17.37
N ASN A 91 12.35 4.73 -16.83
CA ASN A 91 11.28 4.13 -16.03
C ASN A 91 10.98 4.91 -14.75
N SER A 92 12.00 5.47 -14.10
CA SER A 92 11.83 6.32 -12.92
C SER A 92 11.05 7.60 -13.25
N VAL A 93 11.45 8.34 -14.29
CA VAL A 93 10.76 9.56 -14.73
C VAL A 93 9.31 9.25 -15.10
N LEU A 94 9.09 8.22 -15.92
CA LEU A 94 7.74 7.84 -16.35
C LEU A 94 6.86 7.42 -15.17
N THR A 95 7.42 6.73 -14.17
CA THR A 95 6.67 6.34 -12.98
C THR A 95 6.22 7.56 -12.18
N TYR A 96 7.07 8.57 -12.00
CA TYR A 96 6.70 9.76 -11.22
C TYR A 96 5.84 10.77 -12.01
N CYS A 97 5.85 10.72 -13.35
CA CYS A 97 5.14 11.69 -14.20
C CYS A 97 3.77 11.22 -14.73
N LYS A 98 3.35 9.97 -14.47
CA LYS A 98 2.17 9.34 -15.09
C LYS A 98 0.82 10.03 -14.79
N THR A 99 0.77 11.02 -13.91
CA THR A 99 -0.46 11.51 -13.28
C THR A 99 -1.32 12.50 -14.06
N LEU A 100 -0.95 13.02 -15.24
CA LEU A 100 -1.61 14.26 -15.72
C LEU A 100 -1.86 14.46 -17.22
N THR A 101 -1.55 13.53 -18.12
CA THR A 101 -1.75 13.81 -19.55
C THR A 101 -2.47 12.70 -20.29
N GLU A 102 -3.73 12.97 -20.66
CA GLU A 102 -4.39 12.41 -21.84
C GLU A 102 -3.57 12.65 -23.13
N ASN A 103 -2.60 13.58 -23.06
CA ASN A 103 -1.62 13.81 -24.10
C ASN A 103 -0.52 12.74 -24.04
N GLU A 104 -0.54 11.83 -25.01
CA GLU A 104 0.31 10.65 -25.06
C GLU A 104 1.82 10.92 -25.15
N GLU A 105 2.26 12.18 -25.28
CA GLU A 105 3.62 12.55 -25.67
C GLU A 105 4.51 13.18 -24.57
N TYR A 106 3.97 13.49 -23.38
CA TYR A 106 4.71 14.10 -22.25
C TYR A 106 4.77 13.14 -21.04
N PRO A 107 5.84 13.16 -20.22
CA PRO A 107 6.97 14.10 -20.22
C PRO A 107 7.92 13.89 -21.42
N LYS A 108 8.74 14.89 -21.75
CA LYS A 108 9.81 14.76 -22.75
C LYS A 108 11.15 14.52 -22.06
N ILE A 109 11.88 13.51 -22.53
CA ILE A 109 13.17 13.08 -21.98
C ILE A 109 14.23 13.20 -23.06
N LYS A 110 15.08 14.23 -22.96
CA LYS A 110 16.18 14.48 -23.91
C LYS A 110 17.43 13.71 -23.48
N PHE A 111 17.99 12.95 -24.40
CA PHE A 111 19.22 12.22 -24.18
C PHE A 111 20.41 13.09 -24.61
N VAL A 112 21.42 13.15 -23.75
CA VAL A 112 22.64 13.94 -23.98
C VAL A 112 23.85 13.05 -23.72
N ALA A 113 24.58 12.74 -24.78
CA ALA A 113 25.87 12.09 -24.71
C ALA A 113 26.94 13.11 -24.31
N THR A 114 27.87 12.70 -23.45
CA THR A 114 28.99 13.52 -22.96
C THR A 114 30.31 12.81 -23.22
N HIS A 115 31.42 13.49 -22.94
CA HIS A 115 32.78 12.99 -23.18
C HIS A 115 33.10 12.86 -24.68
N LYS A 116 32.57 13.78 -25.51
CA LYS A 116 32.90 13.86 -26.94
C LYS A 116 34.41 13.89 -27.19
N ASP A 117 35.15 14.56 -26.30
CA ASP A 117 36.61 14.68 -26.39
C ASP A 117 37.37 13.37 -26.12
N GLN A 118 36.70 12.33 -25.59
CA GLN A 118 37.30 11.02 -25.30
C GLN A 118 37.02 9.96 -26.37
N VAL A 119 36.32 10.32 -27.44
CA VAL A 119 36.07 9.40 -28.57
C VAL A 119 37.39 9.12 -29.30
N LYS A 120 37.75 7.84 -29.42
CA LYS A 120 39.01 7.41 -30.05
C LYS A 120 38.97 7.38 -31.58
N GLY A 121 37.78 7.48 -32.18
CA GLY A 121 37.52 7.42 -33.62
C GLY A 121 36.69 8.60 -34.10
N ASP A 122 35.89 8.38 -35.15
CA ASP A 122 34.99 9.40 -35.68
C ASP A 122 33.79 9.61 -34.72
N VAL A 123 33.55 10.87 -34.35
CA VAL A 123 32.48 11.27 -33.43
C VAL A 123 31.10 11.01 -34.03
N GLU A 124 30.93 11.19 -35.34
CA GLU A 124 29.65 10.96 -36.01
C GLU A 124 29.36 9.46 -36.17
N GLU A 125 30.39 8.63 -36.43
CA GLU A 125 30.22 7.17 -36.40
C GLU A 125 29.78 6.70 -35.00
N GLN A 126 30.41 7.21 -33.94
CA GLN A 126 30.03 6.92 -32.57
C GLN A 126 28.60 7.40 -32.27
N ARG A 127 28.23 8.61 -32.70
CA ARG A 127 26.87 9.17 -32.55
C ARG A 127 25.84 8.25 -33.21
N CYS A 128 26.07 7.85 -34.46
CA CYS A 128 25.17 6.97 -35.20
C CYS A 128 25.04 5.58 -34.55
N SER A 129 26.15 5.04 -34.04
CA SER A 129 26.17 3.77 -33.31
C SER A 129 25.32 3.83 -32.04
N LEU A 130 25.47 4.90 -31.24
CA LEU A 130 24.68 5.13 -30.04
C LEU A 130 23.19 5.31 -30.36
N GLU A 131 22.86 6.11 -31.37
CA GLU A 131 21.47 6.32 -31.79
C GLU A 131 20.76 5.02 -32.20
N ASN A 132 21.46 4.13 -32.91
CA ASN A 132 20.94 2.81 -33.28
C ASN A 132 20.81 1.90 -32.06
N SER A 133 21.77 1.92 -31.15
CA SER A 133 21.74 1.13 -29.93
C SER A 133 20.59 1.56 -28.99
N ILE A 134 20.35 2.87 -28.87
CA ILE A 134 19.22 3.42 -28.11
C ILE A 134 17.89 3.07 -28.78
N GLU A 135 17.82 3.15 -30.11
CA GLU A 135 16.63 2.75 -30.88
C GLU A 135 16.24 1.28 -30.61
N GLU A 136 17.22 0.38 -30.64
CA GLU A 136 17.05 -1.04 -30.35
C GLU A 136 16.63 -1.26 -28.88
N LEU A 137 17.34 -0.62 -27.94
CA LEU A 137 17.07 -0.72 -26.51
C LEU A 137 15.62 -0.36 -26.15
N PHE A 138 15.07 0.67 -26.79
CA PHE A 138 13.71 1.16 -26.51
C PHE A 138 12.67 0.73 -27.54
N GLN A 139 12.99 -0.15 -28.50
CA GLN A 139 12.11 -0.48 -29.64
C GLN A 139 10.70 -0.90 -29.22
N ASN A 140 10.60 -1.76 -28.20
CA ASN A 140 9.36 -2.29 -27.64
C ASN A 140 8.98 -1.66 -26.30
N HIS A 141 9.69 -0.61 -25.88
CA HIS A 141 9.47 0.02 -24.59
C HIS A 141 8.30 1.00 -24.67
N GLY A 142 7.31 0.88 -23.77
CA GLY A 142 6.13 1.76 -23.75
C GLY A 142 6.47 3.26 -23.58
N GLY A 143 7.65 3.54 -23.02
CA GLY A 143 8.20 4.89 -22.87
C GLY A 143 8.79 5.55 -24.11
N LYS A 144 8.95 4.82 -25.24
CA LYS A 144 9.71 5.30 -26.40
C LYS A 144 9.25 6.65 -26.95
N LYS A 145 7.94 6.89 -26.98
CA LYS A 145 7.31 8.14 -27.45
C LYS A 145 7.69 9.39 -26.66
N HIS A 146 8.23 9.23 -25.46
CA HIS A 146 8.68 10.31 -24.59
C HIS A 146 10.15 10.70 -24.86
N LEU A 147 10.90 9.91 -25.62
CA LEU A 147 12.35 10.02 -25.75
C LEU A 147 12.74 10.92 -26.92
N LEU A 148 13.67 11.85 -26.67
CA LEU A 148 14.26 12.76 -27.65
C LEU A 148 15.76 12.45 -27.76
N TYR A 149 16.11 11.47 -28.60
CA TYR A 149 17.49 11.01 -28.79
C TYR A 149 17.97 11.08 -30.25
N LYS A 150 17.12 11.49 -31.19
CA LYS A 150 17.47 11.67 -32.61
C LYS A 150 17.09 13.09 -33.08
N PRO A 151 18.05 13.93 -33.51
CA PRO A 151 19.50 13.72 -33.40
C PRO A 151 19.96 13.70 -31.93
N LEU A 152 20.92 12.83 -31.63
CA LEU A 152 21.57 12.73 -30.34
C LEU A 152 22.51 13.92 -30.17
N ILE A 153 22.37 14.65 -29.07
CA ILE A 153 23.28 15.75 -28.73
C ILE A 153 24.50 15.14 -28.03
N PHE A 154 25.70 15.41 -28.53
CA PHE A 154 26.96 14.87 -28.07
C PHE A 154 27.94 16.01 -27.72
N VAL A 155 28.07 16.31 -26.43
CA VAL A 155 28.82 17.47 -25.95
C VAL A 155 30.20 17.10 -25.39
N ASP A 156 31.14 18.02 -25.57
CA ASP A 156 32.31 18.16 -24.71
C ASP A 156 31.97 19.16 -23.60
N ALA A 157 31.61 18.62 -22.43
CA ALA A 157 31.27 19.43 -21.26
C ALA A 157 32.44 20.26 -20.71
N ARG A 158 33.69 20.01 -21.15
CA ARG A 158 34.87 20.84 -20.78
C ARG A 158 35.04 22.05 -21.69
N ASN A 159 34.41 22.04 -22.87
CA ASN A 159 34.44 23.16 -23.81
C ASN A 159 33.16 23.99 -23.70
N LYS A 160 33.25 25.17 -23.08
CA LYS A 160 32.11 26.10 -22.94
C LYS A 160 31.61 26.65 -24.29
N GLU A 161 32.44 26.61 -25.33
CA GLU A 161 32.14 27.11 -26.68
C GLU A 161 31.69 25.99 -27.63
N ASP A 162 31.42 24.78 -27.13
CA ASP A 162 30.91 23.69 -27.95
C ASP A 162 29.57 24.06 -28.60
N GLU A 163 29.53 24.01 -29.93
CA GLU A 163 28.33 24.32 -30.74
C GLU A 163 27.14 23.41 -30.39
N GLU A 164 27.41 22.18 -29.95
CA GLU A 164 26.37 21.25 -29.51
C GLU A 164 25.76 21.63 -28.16
N LEU A 165 26.54 22.29 -27.29
CA LEU A 165 26.02 22.84 -26.05
C LEU A 165 25.10 24.03 -26.31
N ALA A 166 25.43 24.88 -27.29
CA ALA A 166 24.54 25.95 -27.73
C ALA A 166 23.23 25.39 -28.35
N THR A 167 23.36 24.32 -29.14
CA THR A 167 22.22 23.60 -29.71
C THR A 167 21.33 22.98 -28.63
N LEU A 168 21.93 22.38 -27.59
CA LEU A 168 21.20 21.83 -26.44
C LEU A 168 20.36 22.90 -25.75
N LYS A 169 20.97 24.06 -25.44
CA LYS A 169 20.28 25.17 -24.78
C LYS A 169 19.07 25.63 -25.59
N LYS A 170 19.23 25.78 -26.90
CA LYS A 170 18.12 26.16 -27.80
C LYS A 170 17.01 25.11 -27.77
N GLN A 171 17.34 23.84 -27.95
CA GLN A 171 16.35 22.75 -27.94
C GLN A 171 15.61 22.65 -26.60
N LEU A 172 16.28 22.91 -25.47
CA LEU A 172 15.62 22.92 -24.15
C LEU A 172 14.59 24.04 -24.02
N VAL A 173 14.92 25.23 -24.51
CA VAL A 173 13.98 26.36 -24.52
C VAL A 173 12.80 26.05 -25.44
N ASP A 174 13.06 25.53 -26.64
CA ASP A 174 12.00 25.16 -27.59
C ASP A 174 11.05 24.11 -26.99
N VAL A 175 11.58 23.03 -26.39
CA VAL A 175 10.76 21.98 -25.74
C VAL A 175 9.97 22.52 -24.55
N ALA A 176 10.56 23.42 -23.75
CA ALA A 176 9.85 24.03 -22.62
C ALA A 176 8.71 24.94 -23.10
N LEU A 177 8.91 25.69 -24.18
CA LEU A 177 7.89 26.56 -24.77
C LEU A 177 6.77 25.76 -25.45
N ASP A 178 7.10 24.62 -26.06
CA ASP A 178 6.15 23.70 -26.70
C ASP A 178 5.33 22.86 -25.71
N HIS A 179 5.67 22.92 -24.40
CA HIS A 179 4.94 22.17 -23.39
C HIS A 179 3.46 22.60 -23.37
N PRO A 180 2.47 21.68 -23.36
CA PRO A 180 1.04 22.01 -23.49
C PRO A 180 0.49 22.95 -22.41
N ARG A 181 1.19 23.00 -21.26
CA ARG A 181 0.84 23.87 -20.12
C ARG A 181 1.60 25.19 -20.10
N CYS A 182 2.52 25.42 -21.04
CA CYS A 182 3.15 26.70 -21.25
C CYS A 182 2.08 27.73 -21.64
N GLY A 183 2.10 28.91 -21.01
CA GLY A 183 1.09 29.95 -21.25
C GLY A 183 -0.26 29.75 -20.51
N GLU A 184 -0.38 28.76 -19.63
CA GLU A 184 -1.56 28.64 -18.75
C GLU A 184 -1.81 29.94 -17.96
N LEU A 185 -3.02 30.48 -18.07
CA LEU A 185 -3.39 31.71 -17.39
C LEU A 185 -3.50 31.47 -15.87
N MET A 186 -2.76 32.26 -15.10
CA MET A 186 -2.82 32.26 -13.64
C MET A 186 -3.73 33.38 -13.13
N PRO A 187 -4.49 33.17 -12.04
CA PRO A 187 -5.29 34.23 -11.45
C PRO A 187 -4.41 35.42 -11.02
N THR A 188 -4.67 36.61 -11.55
CA THR A 188 -3.90 37.83 -11.21
C THR A 188 -3.90 38.14 -9.73
N LYS A 189 -4.95 37.72 -8.99
CA LYS A 189 -5.04 37.84 -7.53
C LYS A 189 -3.97 37.04 -6.77
N PHE A 190 -3.32 36.06 -7.40
CA PHE A 190 -2.25 35.27 -6.78
C PHE A 190 -0.93 36.04 -6.71
N VAL A 191 -0.68 36.88 -7.72
CA VAL A 191 0.62 37.56 -7.91
C VAL A 191 1.05 38.38 -6.69
N PRO A 192 0.19 39.20 -6.04
CA PRO A 192 0.62 39.98 -4.87
C PRO A 192 1.13 39.10 -3.72
N LEU A 193 0.43 38.01 -3.42
CA LEU A 193 0.84 37.09 -2.36
C LEU A 193 2.08 36.29 -2.76
N GLU A 194 2.21 35.84 -4.02
CA GLU A 194 3.44 35.20 -4.51
C GLU A 194 4.67 36.12 -4.32
N LEU A 195 4.56 37.40 -4.67
CA LEU A 195 5.66 38.37 -4.51
C LEU A 195 6.01 38.62 -3.04
N GLN A 196 5.01 38.69 -2.17
CA GLN A 196 5.24 38.81 -0.72
C GLN A 196 5.97 37.58 -0.17
N LEU A 197 5.55 36.37 -0.56
CA LEU A 197 6.22 35.14 -0.17
C LEU A 197 7.66 35.08 -0.68
N ALA A 198 7.91 35.45 -1.94
CA ALA A 198 9.26 35.52 -2.49
C ALA A 198 10.16 36.46 -1.68
N LYS A 199 9.65 37.63 -1.28
CA LYS A 199 10.38 38.55 -0.39
C LYS A 199 10.70 37.93 0.97
N MET A 200 9.78 37.17 1.57
CA MET A 200 10.05 36.48 2.84
C MET A 200 11.15 35.40 2.68
N VAL A 201 11.18 34.71 1.54
CA VAL A 201 12.25 33.76 1.21
C VAL A 201 13.60 34.48 1.07
N GLU A 202 13.64 35.66 0.42
CA GLU A 202 14.83 36.52 0.33
C GLU A 202 15.31 37.00 1.72
N GLU A 203 14.39 37.26 2.64
CA GLU A 203 14.65 37.57 4.04
C GLU A 203 15.00 36.31 4.89
N ASN A 204 15.24 35.17 4.22
CA ASN A 204 15.66 33.89 4.78
C ASN A 204 14.60 33.20 5.68
N LYS A 205 13.32 33.54 5.55
CA LYS A 205 12.22 32.80 6.18
C LYS A 205 11.91 31.55 5.34
N LYS A 206 11.81 30.38 6.00
CA LYS A 206 11.62 29.09 5.32
C LYS A 206 10.20 28.53 5.43
N ILE A 207 9.54 28.80 6.56
CA ILE A 207 8.23 28.26 6.91
C ILE A 207 7.34 29.38 7.42
N LEU A 208 6.06 29.33 7.06
CA LEU A 208 5.00 30.13 7.66
C LEU A 208 3.93 29.23 8.26
N THR A 209 3.37 29.65 9.38
CA THR A 209 2.09 29.15 9.85
C THR A 209 0.95 29.66 8.96
N ILE A 210 -0.19 28.97 8.95
CA ILE A 210 -1.38 29.44 8.24
C ILE A 210 -1.86 30.79 8.79
N ASP A 211 -1.69 31.06 10.08
CA ASP A 211 -2.04 32.35 10.68
C ASP A 211 -1.12 33.47 10.16
N GLU A 212 0.20 33.28 10.16
CA GLU A 212 1.14 34.24 9.54
C GLU A 212 0.84 34.47 8.05
N LEU A 213 0.43 33.42 7.33
CA LEU A 213 0.06 33.52 5.92
C LEU A 213 -1.25 34.30 5.71
N ASN A 214 -2.24 34.12 6.59
CA ASN A 214 -3.48 34.87 6.57
C ASN A 214 -3.21 36.36 6.84
N ASP A 215 -2.40 36.67 7.86
CA ASP A 215 -1.99 38.04 8.17
C ASP A 215 -1.31 38.69 6.96
N LEU A 216 -0.41 37.97 6.29
CA LEU A 216 0.27 38.45 5.07
C LEU A 216 -0.70 38.72 3.92
N ASN A 217 -1.65 37.81 3.72
CA ASN A 217 -2.69 37.93 2.69
C ASN A 217 -3.65 39.10 2.95
N GLU A 218 -3.93 39.43 4.22
CA GLU A 218 -4.80 40.53 4.63
C GLU A 218 -4.12 41.91 4.53
N GLN A 219 -2.79 42.00 4.52
CA GLN A 219 -2.06 43.26 4.36
C GLN A 219 -2.40 44.03 3.07
N ASN A 220 -2.93 43.34 2.05
CA ASN A 220 -3.40 43.96 0.82
C ASN A 220 -4.88 43.65 0.59
N GLU A 221 -5.76 44.38 1.30
CA GLU A 221 -7.22 44.19 1.30
C GLU A 221 -7.84 44.10 -0.11
N GLN A 222 -7.28 44.81 -1.10
CA GLN A 222 -7.81 44.83 -2.47
C GLN A 222 -7.55 43.52 -3.23
N SER A 223 -6.47 42.80 -2.88
CA SER A 223 -6.08 41.53 -3.50
C SER A 223 -6.21 40.32 -2.59
N ALA A 224 -6.61 40.51 -1.33
CA ALA A 224 -6.73 39.45 -0.34
C ALA A 224 -7.58 38.28 -0.86
N LEU A 225 -7.02 37.08 -0.73
CA LEU A 225 -7.67 35.83 -1.10
C LEU A 225 -8.63 35.40 0.00
N SER A 226 -9.85 35.01 -0.35
CA SER A 226 -10.75 34.33 0.60
C SER A 226 -10.15 32.98 1.04
N PRO A 227 -10.58 32.39 2.17
CA PRO A 227 -10.04 31.11 2.65
C PRO A 227 -10.07 29.98 1.61
N LYS A 228 -11.14 29.91 0.79
CA LYS A 228 -11.25 28.95 -0.32
C LYS A 228 -10.23 29.23 -1.43
N GLN A 229 -9.99 30.50 -1.75
CA GLN A 229 -9.01 30.90 -2.76
C GLN A 229 -7.58 30.70 -2.27
N LEU A 230 -7.29 30.98 -0.99
CA LEU A 230 -5.99 30.72 -0.39
C LEU A 230 -5.66 29.22 -0.38
N LYS A 231 -6.63 28.37 -0.04
CA LYS A 231 -6.44 26.92 -0.15
C LYS A 231 -6.15 26.48 -1.59
N LYS A 232 -6.83 27.07 -2.58
CA LYS A 232 -6.55 26.81 -4.00
C LYS A 232 -5.17 27.34 -4.41
N PHE A 233 -4.78 28.52 -3.94
CA PHE A 233 -3.46 29.11 -4.13
C PHE A 233 -2.36 28.16 -3.64
N LEU A 234 -2.48 27.63 -2.42
CA LEU A 234 -1.51 26.70 -1.86
C LEU A 234 -1.41 25.42 -2.69
N LYS A 235 -2.54 24.81 -3.06
CA LYS A 235 -2.54 23.59 -3.89
C LYS A 235 -1.91 23.81 -5.27
N VAL A 236 -2.20 24.94 -5.91
CA VAL A 236 -1.62 25.28 -7.22
C VAL A 236 -0.11 25.52 -7.10
N ASN A 237 0.34 26.33 -6.13
CA ASN A 237 1.75 26.61 -5.95
C ASN A 237 2.55 25.38 -5.50
N HIS A 238 1.94 24.49 -4.70
CA HIS A 238 2.50 23.19 -4.37
C HIS A 238 2.70 22.33 -5.62
N ALA A 239 1.67 22.23 -6.47
CA ALA A 239 1.76 21.48 -7.72
C ALA A 239 2.75 22.09 -8.74
N LEU A 240 3.08 23.38 -8.60
CA LEU A 240 4.12 24.06 -9.38
C LEU A 240 5.52 23.92 -8.77
N GLY A 241 5.65 23.31 -7.58
CA GLY A 241 6.93 23.20 -6.87
C GLY A 241 7.45 24.51 -6.27
N LYS A 242 6.63 25.58 -6.23
CA LYS A 242 7.02 26.88 -5.68
C LYS A 242 6.99 26.93 -4.14
N LEU A 243 6.19 26.06 -3.52
CA LEU A 243 6.10 25.88 -2.07
C LEU A 243 5.71 24.44 -1.76
N ILE A 244 5.74 24.04 -0.49
CA ILE A 244 5.28 22.73 -0.04
C ILE A 244 4.17 22.89 0.99
N TYR A 245 3.03 22.27 0.71
CA TYR A 245 1.85 22.30 1.54
C TYR A 245 1.13 20.95 1.54
N PHE A 246 0.90 20.40 2.73
CA PHE A 246 0.16 19.16 2.92
C PHE A 246 -1.19 19.46 3.56
N ASP A 247 -2.29 19.11 2.89
CA ASP A 247 -3.66 19.31 3.38
C ASP A 247 -4.09 18.20 4.36
N GLU A 248 -3.18 17.79 5.25
CA GLU A 248 -3.31 16.66 6.15
C GLU A 248 -3.31 17.09 7.62
N ALA A 249 -3.96 16.29 8.47
CA ALA A 249 -3.96 16.55 9.92
C ALA A 249 -2.52 16.53 10.48
N GLY A 250 -2.17 17.52 11.29
CA GLY A 250 -0.82 17.67 11.86
C GLY A 250 0.19 18.40 10.96
N LEU A 251 -0.10 18.55 9.66
CA LEU A 251 0.76 19.27 8.71
C LEU A 251 0.13 20.54 8.13
N ARG A 252 -1.20 20.59 8.03
CA ARG A 252 -1.93 21.68 7.36
C ARG A 252 -1.75 23.08 7.94
N ASP A 253 -1.23 23.19 9.15
CA ASP A 253 -1.06 24.47 9.85
C ASP A 253 0.25 25.18 9.49
N ASN A 254 1.12 24.54 8.72
CA ASN A 254 2.39 25.09 8.26
C ASN A 254 2.54 24.97 6.74
N VAL A 255 3.29 25.91 6.15
CA VAL A 255 3.64 25.96 4.73
C VAL A 255 5.13 26.20 4.63
N ILE A 256 5.84 25.32 3.91
CA ILE A 256 7.26 25.56 3.59
C ILE A 256 7.27 26.43 2.34
N ILE A 257 7.68 27.68 2.49
CA ILE A 257 7.68 28.69 1.42
C ILE A 257 8.97 28.67 0.60
N ASP A 258 10.01 28.01 1.11
CA ASP A 258 11.26 27.75 0.40
C ASP A 258 11.41 26.23 0.14
N PRO A 259 11.07 25.73 -1.05
CA PRO A 259 11.19 24.32 -1.40
C PRO A 259 12.60 23.74 -1.26
N VAL A 260 13.64 24.57 -1.40
CA VAL A 260 15.04 24.13 -1.24
C VAL A 260 15.30 23.67 0.19
N PHE A 261 14.57 24.22 1.16
CA PHE A 261 14.67 23.80 2.56
C PHE A 261 14.27 22.33 2.78
N LEU A 262 13.33 21.79 1.99
CA LEU A 262 13.00 20.36 2.07
C LEU A 262 14.20 19.50 1.66
N VAL A 263 15.04 19.96 0.72
CA VAL A 263 16.27 19.26 0.35
C VAL A 263 17.21 19.17 1.56
N ASP A 264 17.32 20.23 2.35
CA ASP A 264 18.12 20.22 3.58
C ASP A 264 17.56 19.23 4.62
N VAL A 265 16.23 19.19 4.78
CA VAL A 265 15.57 18.24 5.67
C VAL A 265 15.87 16.80 5.26
N LEU A 266 15.74 16.48 3.98
CA LEU A 266 16.01 15.14 3.46
C LEU A 266 17.50 14.78 3.59
N ARG A 267 18.40 15.69 3.22
CA ARG A 267 19.85 15.51 3.31
C ARG A 267 20.33 15.30 4.74
N SER A 268 19.59 15.80 5.75
CA SER A 268 19.96 15.59 7.14
C SER A 268 19.94 14.10 7.56
N ILE A 269 19.13 13.27 6.89
CA ILE A 269 18.99 11.83 7.20
C ILE A 269 19.49 10.96 6.04
N VAL A 270 19.13 11.34 4.81
CA VAL A 270 19.35 10.57 3.59
C VAL A 270 20.49 11.23 2.81
N THR A 271 21.72 10.90 3.18
CA THR A 271 22.93 11.41 2.50
C THR A 271 24.07 10.40 2.56
N ASP A 272 24.99 10.52 1.59
CA ASP A 272 26.16 9.67 1.46
C ASP A 272 27.08 9.75 2.69
N GLU A 273 27.71 8.63 3.05
CA GLU A 273 28.60 8.49 4.20
C GLU A 273 29.70 9.56 4.27
N GLN A 274 30.23 10.00 3.13
CA GLN A 274 31.28 11.01 3.10
C GLN A 274 30.86 12.37 3.68
N PHE A 275 29.55 12.64 3.75
CA PHE A 275 28.99 13.88 4.30
C PHE A 275 28.62 13.77 5.79
N TRP A 276 28.75 12.59 6.40
CA TRP A 276 28.45 12.41 7.82
C TRP A 276 29.61 12.85 8.71
N PRO A 277 29.34 13.66 9.76
CA PRO A 277 30.36 14.03 10.73
C PRO A 277 30.90 12.81 11.50
N GLU A 278 32.18 12.86 11.87
CA GLU A 278 32.85 11.77 12.61
C GLU A 278 32.12 11.39 13.91
N HIS A 279 31.61 12.39 14.65
CA HIS A 279 30.93 12.18 15.92
C HIS A 279 29.54 11.53 15.80
N LEU A 280 28.96 11.44 14.59
CA LEU A 280 27.66 10.83 14.32
C LEU A 280 27.79 9.47 13.61
N LYS A 281 29.01 8.94 13.46
CA LYS A 281 29.25 7.67 12.75
C LYS A 281 28.55 6.47 13.37
N GLU A 282 28.37 6.44 14.68
CA GLU A 282 27.62 5.36 15.35
C GLU A 282 26.14 5.36 14.94
N ILE A 283 25.54 6.56 14.76
CA ILE A 283 24.17 6.70 14.26
C ILE A 283 24.10 6.21 12.81
N LEU A 284 25.05 6.64 11.96
CA LEU A 284 25.14 6.17 10.57
C LEU A 284 25.29 4.65 10.49
N LYS A 285 26.11 4.05 11.36
CA LYS A 285 26.28 2.60 11.44
C LYS A 285 24.98 1.90 11.79
N ALA A 286 24.24 2.38 12.79
CA ALA A 286 22.93 1.83 13.16
C ALA A 286 21.91 1.93 12.00
N LEU A 287 21.89 3.06 11.29
CA LEU A 287 21.09 3.27 10.07
C LEU A 287 21.45 2.26 8.96
N LYS A 288 22.74 2.08 8.67
CA LYS A 288 23.21 1.15 7.63
C LYS A 288 22.95 -0.32 7.96
N GLU A 289 23.10 -0.69 9.23
CA GLU A 289 22.92 -2.06 9.69
C GLU A 289 21.43 -2.42 9.81
N CYS A 290 20.61 -1.59 10.47
CA CYS A 290 19.23 -1.99 10.78
C CYS A 290 18.18 -0.92 10.53
N GLY A 291 18.56 0.20 9.92
CA GLY A 291 17.67 1.31 9.60
C GLY A 291 17.16 2.06 10.84
N LYS A 292 17.65 1.76 12.05
CA LYS A 292 17.14 2.37 13.28
C LYS A 292 17.63 3.79 13.44
N LEU A 293 16.72 4.69 13.81
CA LEU A 293 17.00 6.06 14.15
C LEU A 293 16.19 6.46 15.39
N PHE A 294 16.85 6.65 16.53
CA PHE A 294 16.16 7.15 17.72
C PHE A 294 15.78 8.62 17.55
N ILE A 295 14.70 9.05 18.19
CA ILE A 295 14.28 10.45 18.13
C ILE A 295 15.36 11.40 18.69
N GLN A 296 16.11 10.95 19.70
CA GLN A 296 17.23 11.71 20.27
C GLN A 296 18.38 11.83 19.24
N ASP A 297 18.73 10.76 18.55
CA ASP A 297 19.74 10.76 17.49
C ASP A 297 19.36 11.72 16.35
N LEU A 298 18.08 11.73 15.96
CA LEU A 298 17.56 12.67 14.97
C LEU A 298 17.76 14.13 15.41
N TYR A 299 17.51 14.43 16.69
CA TYR A 299 17.75 15.77 17.22
C TYR A 299 19.25 16.09 17.32
N GLU A 300 20.12 15.13 17.63
CA GLU A 300 21.58 15.34 17.58
C GLU A 300 22.04 15.68 16.16
N ILE A 301 21.52 14.99 15.14
CA ILE A 301 21.76 15.33 13.73
C ILE A 301 21.37 16.79 13.47
N TRP A 302 20.19 17.23 13.93
CA TRP A 302 19.68 18.58 13.68
C TRP A 302 20.32 19.69 14.53
N LYS A 303 21.11 19.36 15.56
CA LYS A 303 21.92 20.36 16.28
C LYS A 303 23.08 20.92 15.45
N GLN A 304 23.45 20.24 14.38
CA GLN A 304 24.47 20.73 13.45
C GLN A 304 24.10 22.10 12.90
N LYS A 305 25.10 22.96 12.69
CA LYS A 305 24.90 24.36 12.28
C LYS A 305 24.06 24.49 11.00
N CYS A 306 24.22 23.58 10.04
CA CYS A 306 23.48 23.55 8.78
C CYS A 306 22.00 23.17 8.93
N PHE A 307 21.60 22.53 10.03
CA PHE A 307 20.25 21.99 10.23
C PHE A 307 19.50 22.64 11.38
N ARG A 308 20.05 23.71 11.96
CA ARG A 308 19.48 24.38 13.13
C ARG A 308 18.05 24.87 12.92
N GLU A 309 17.72 25.31 11.70
CA GLU A 309 16.39 25.77 11.35
C GLU A 309 15.36 24.63 11.37
N ILE A 310 15.79 23.41 11.03
CA ILE A 310 14.97 22.19 11.10
C ILE A 310 14.62 21.89 12.56
N LEU A 311 15.60 22.04 13.46
CA LEU A 311 15.42 21.80 14.90
C LEU A 311 14.37 22.73 15.53
N HIS A 312 14.26 23.98 15.06
CA HIS A 312 13.23 24.91 15.53
C HIS A 312 11.80 24.43 15.21
N HIS A 313 11.64 23.64 14.15
CA HIS A 313 10.35 23.10 13.69
C HIS A 313 10.28 21.57 13.80
N ARG A 314 11.05 20.98 14.72
CA ARG A 314 11.32 19.53 14.79
C ARG A 314 10.07 18.64 14.73
N ASP A 315 8.98 19.01 15.41
CA ASP A 315 7.78 18.16 15.49
C ASP A 315 7.05 18.11 14.15
N TYR A 316 6.90 19.28 13.49
CA TYR A 316 6.39 19.37 12.12
C TYR A 316 7.28 18.62 11.12
N MET A 317 8.62 18.69 11.29
CA MET A 317 9.57 17.98 10.42
C MET A 317 9.47 16.47 10.56
N VAL A 318 9.31 15.96 11.79
CA VAL A 318 9.12 14.53 12.05
C VAL A 318 7.82 14.05 11.40
N GLU A 319 6.70 14.74 11.61
CA GLU A 319 5.43 14.35 10.98
C GLU A 319 5.51 14.41 9.45
N MET A 320 6.21 15.41 8.90
CA MET A 320 6.41 15.51 7.45
C MET A 320 7.23 14.33 6.92
N LEU A 321 8.34 13.98 7.57
CA LEU A 321 9.18 12.86 7.16
C LEU A 321 8.45 11.52 7.25
N VAL A 322 7.54 11.37 8.22
CA VAL A 322 6.65 10.20 8.32
C VAL A 322 5.62 10.21 7.19
N HIS A 323 4.97 11.34 6.94
CA HIS A 323 4.00 11.48 5.85
C HIS A 323 4.60 11.19 4.47
N LEU A 324 5.88 11.54 4.27
CA LEU A 324 6.63 11.26 3.05
C LEU A 324 7.23 9.84 2.99
N ASP A 325 6.98 9.00 4.00
CA ASP A 325 7.54 7.65 4.18
C ASP A 325 9.08 7.58 4.13
N ILE A 326 9.75 8.69 4.44
CA ILE A 326 11.21 8.72 4.57
C ILE A 326 11.63 7.99 5.84
N ILE A 327 10.90 8.24 6.93
CA ILE A 327 11.04 7.54 8.20
C ILE A 327 9.71 6.88 8.56
N CYS A 328 9.77 5.72 9.20
CA CYS A 328 8.61 4.86 9.41
C CYS A 328 8.45 4.53 10.90
N ARG A 329 7.22 4.61 11.40
CA ARG A 329 6.87 4.14 12.75
C ARG A 329 6.62 2.64 12.71
N GLN A 330 7.29 1.89 13.58
CA GLN A 330 7.03 0.47 13.71
C GLN A 330 5.73 0.23 14.48
N LYS A 331 4.96 -0.80 14.08
CA LYS A 331 3.87 -1.31 14.90
C LYS A 331 4.42 -1.90 16.20
N SER A 332 4.09 -1.28 17.33
CA SER A 332 4.48 -1.79 18.65
C SER A 332 3.28 -1.79 19.58
N ASP A 333 3.20 -2.81 20.44
CA ASP A 333 2.18 -2.92 21.50
C ASP A 333 2.46 -1.96 22.67
N ASP A 334 3.62 -1.29 22.65
CA ASP A 334 4.10 -0.41 23.67
C ASP A 334 4.20 0.99 23.05
N GLU A 335 3.38 1.96 23.49
CA GLU A 335 3.35 3.35 22.98
C GLU A 335 4.70 4.11 23.13
N ARG A 336 5.76 3.41 23.59
CA ARG A 336 7.10 3.91 23.92
C ARG A 336 8.19 3.53 22.93
N SER A 337 7.88 3.05 21.72
CA SER A 337 8.94 2.84 20.72
C SER A 337 9.53 4.18 20.28
N GLU A 338 10.64 4.60 20.92
CA GLU A 338 11.32 5.89 20.73
C GLU A 338 12.18 5.97 19.44
N PHE A 339 12.02 5.04 18.50
CA PHE A 339 12.82 5.00 17.28
C PHE A 339 11.98 4.82 16.01
N PHE A 340 12.50 5.39 14.93
CA PHE A 340 12.00 5.25 13.58
C PHE A 340 12.85 4.25 12.81
N LEU A 341 12.28 3.72 11.73
CA LEU A 341 12.99 2.96 10.72
C LEU A 341 13.19 3.82 9.48
N VAL A 342 14.37 3.74 8.87
CA VAL A 342 14.75 4.47 7.65
C VAL A 342 15.17 3.45 6.60
N PRO A 343 14.22 2.80 5.89
CA PRO A 343 14.52 1.66 5.02
C PRO A 343 15.55 1.96 3.92
N CYS A 344 15.53 3.18 3.39
CA CYS A 344 16.44 3.59 2.31
C CYS A 344 17.91 3.70 2.73
N MET A 345 18.22 3.75 4.04
CA MET A 345 19.59 3.82 4.57
C MET A 345 20.20 2.44 4.79
N ILE A 346 19.40 1.37 4.77
CA ILE A 346 19.87 0.02 5.04
C ILE A 346 20.76 -0.43 3.89
N SER A 347 22.00 -0.81 4.20
CA SER A 347 22.98 -1.29 3.20
C SER A 347 23.32 -2.77 3.39
N THR A 348 22.79 -3.42 4.43
CA THR A 348 23.09 -4.82 4.69
C THR A 348 22.31 -5.73 3.74
N LYS A 349 23.06 -6.59 3.04
CA LYS A 349 22.50 -7.68 2.24
C LYS A 349 22.29 -8.91 3.13
N ARG A 350 21.31 -9.74 2.77
CA ARG A 350 21.07 -11.01 3.44
C ARG A 350 22.17 -12.02 3.08
N GLU A 351 22.58 -12.83 4.05
CA GLU A 351 23.54 -13.91 3.83
C GLU A 351 22.87 -15.15 3.22
N GLU A 352 23.61 -15.93 2.42
CA GLU A 352 23.11 -17.17 1.81
C GLU A 352 22.64 -18.22 2.84
N SER A 353 23.23 -18.22 4.04
CA SER A 353 22.84 -19.06 5.17
C SER A 353 21.43 -18.77 5.69
N GLN A 354 20.87 -17.60 5.40
CA GLN A 354 19.58 -17.12 5.92
C GLN A 354 18.42 -17.32 4.92
N GLN A 355 18.54 -18.29 4.00
CA GLN A 355 17.52 -18.60 3.00
C GLN A 355 16.17 -19.05 3.61
N ILE A 356 15.11 -18.93 2.82
CA ILE A 356 13.77 -19.37 3.20
C ILE A 356 13.73 -20.88 3.18
N GLU A 357 13.08 -21.45 4.18
CA GLU A 357 12.77 -22.88 4.20
C GLU A 357 11.56 -23.14 3.28
N LEU A 358 11.87 -23.33 1.99
CA LEU A 358 10.87 -23.49 0.93
C LEU A 358 9.86 -24.62 1.23
N ASP A 359 10.28 -25.70 1.87
CA ASP A 359 9.43 -26.85 2.18
C ASP A 359 8.34 -26.57 3.22
N ARG A 360 8.58 -25.58 4.10
CA ARG A 360 7.66 -25.15 5.15
C ARG A 360 6.84 -23.92 4.77
N SER A 361 6.99 -23.45 3.53
CA SER A 361 6.44 -22.17 3.09
C SER A 361 5.42 -22.31 1.97
N ILE A 362 4.53 -21.33 1.86
CA ILE A 362 3.74 -21.04 0.66
C ILE A 362 4.12 -19.65 0.16
N HIS A 363 4.01 -19.44 -1.16
CA HIS A 363 4.57 -18.25 -1.80
C HIS A 363 3.54 -17.53 -2.66
N LEU A 364 3.55 -16.21 -2.60
CA LEU A 364 2.76 -15.28 -3.39
C LEU A 364 3.72 -14.27 -4.01
N ALA A 365 3.46 -13.80 -5.23
CA ALA A 365 4.25 -12.74 -5.84
C ALA A 365 3.37 -11.69 -6.53
N TYR A 366 3.75 -10.43 -6.38
CA TYR A 366 3.22 -9.31 -7.13
C TYR A 366 4.22 -8.96 -8.23
N ARG A 367 3.89 -9.29 -9.48
CA ARG A 367 4.72 -9.01 -10.66
C ARG A 367 4.24 -7.72 -11.30
N PHE A 368 5.04 -6.65 -11.20
CA PHE A 368 4.72 -5.39 -11.87
C PHE A 368 4.78 -5.54 -13.38
N LYS A 369 3.92 -4.82 -14.10
CA LYS A 369 3.89 -4.80 -15.56
C LYS A 369 5.16 -4.16 -16.12
N GLU A 370 5.68 -3.17 -15.41
CA GLU A 370 6.98 -2.54 -15.69
C GLU A 370 8.15 -3.49 -15.34
N GLU A 371 9.21 -3.46 -16.13
CA GLU A 371 10.41 -4.28 -15.89
C GLU A 371 11.31 -3.72 -14.79
N VAL A 372 11.28 -2.40 -14.57
CA VAL A 372 12.04 -1.72 -13.52
C VAL A 372 11.08 -1.01 -12.59
N VAL A 373 11.12 -1.38 -11.31
CA VAL A 373 10.33 -0.73 -10.26
C VAL A 373 11.20 0.31 -9.55
N PRO A 374 10.80 1.60 -9.51
CA PRO A 374 11.58 2.63 -8.83
C PRO A 374 11.85 2.31 -7.35
N PRO A 375 13.06 2.57 -6.85
CA PRO A 375 13.40 2.23 -5.46
C PRO A 375 12.59 2.98 -4.39
N ALA A 376 12.00 4.13 -4.69
CA ALA A 376 11.09 4.78 -3.75
C ALA A 376 9.87 3.90 -3.42
N ILE A 377 9.34 3.19 -4.42
CA ILE A 377 8.24 2.25 -4.26
C ILE A 377 8.68 1.07 -3.38
N LEU A 378 9.90 0.57 -3.59
CA LEU A 378 10.50 -0.49 -2.79
C LEU A 378 10.53 -0.16 -1.30
N TYR A 379 11.09 1.01 -0.96
CA TYR A 379 11.24 1.42 0.42
C TYR A 379 9.89 1.67 1.10
N ARG A 380 8.91 2.20 0.35
CA ARG A 380 7.52 2.32 0.84
C ARG A 380 6.83 0.99 1.08
N PHE A 381 7.11 -0.02 0.26
CA PHE A 381 6.58 -1.36 0.54
C PHE A 381 7.19 -1.95 1.80
N ILE A 382 8.50 -1.82 1.99
CA ILE A 382 9.15 -2.24 3.23
C ILE A 382 8.55 -1.47 4.42
N ALA A 383 8.39 -0.15 4.31
CA ALA A 383 7.76 0.72 5.30
C ALA A 383 6.33 0.27 5.68
N THR A 384 5.53 -0.08 4.69
CA THR A 384 4.14 -0.50 4.92
C THR A 384 4.07 -1.92 5.46
N PHE A 385 4.99 -2.79 5.02
CA PHE A 385 5.11 -4.15 5.55
C PHE A 385 5.41 -4.16 7.06
N ILE A 386 6.36 -3.34 7.49
CA ILE A 386 6.79 -3.24 8.90
C ILE A 386 5.83 -2.41 9.78
N SER A 387 4.93 -1.63 9.17
CA SER A 387 3.85 -0.95 9.89
C SER A 387 2.63 -1.87 10.11
N MET A 388 2.50 -2.94 9.32
CA MET A 388 1.44 -3.94 9.50
C MET A 388 1.81 -5.04 10.50
N TRP A 389 3.08 -5.49 10.50
CA TRP A 389 3.56 -6.60 11.33
C TRP A 389 4.86 -6.29 12.06
N LYS A 390 5.09 -7.01 13.16
CA LYS A 390 6.28 -6.83 13.99
C LYS A 390 7.49 -7.49 13.31
N LEU A 391 8.56 -6.73 13.11
CA LEU A 391 9.83 -7.25 12.60
C LEU A 391 10.35 -8.38 13.50
N ARG A 392 10.80 -9.45 12.86
CA ARG A 392 11.44 -10.57 13.53
C ARG A 392 12.82 -10.15 14.02
N VAL A 393 13.19 -10.64 15.19
CA VAL A 393 14.52 -10.45 15.79
C VAL A 393 15.27 -11.77 15.72
N SER A 394 16.51 -11.75 15.23
CA SER A 394 17.38 -12.93 15.27
C SER A 394 17.63 -13.34 16.72
N ALA A 395 17.41 -14.63 17.03
CA ALA A 395 17.69 -15.17 18.35
C ALA A 395 19.21 -15.18 18.66
N GLU A 396 20.06 -15.27 17.64
CA GLU A 396 21.51 -15.37 17.79
C GLU A 396 22.17 -14.00 17.95
N SER A 397 21.78 -13.04 17.11
CA SER A 397 22.43 -11.72 17.04
C SER A 397 21.62 -10.59 17.67
N SER A 398 20.39 -10.85 18.13
CA SER A 398 19.44 -9.83 18.61
C SER A 398 19.17 -8.69 17.60
N ARG A 399 19.48 -8.93 16.32
CA ARG A 399 19.33 -7.95 15.24
C ARG A 399 17.95 -8.05 14.60
N LEU A 400 17.41 -6.91 14.17
CA LEU A 400 16.20 -6.89 13.33
C LEU A 400 16.49 -7.56 11.99
N MET A 401 15.61 -8.45 11.57
CA MET A 401 15.72 -9.17 10.30
C MET A 401 15.19 -8.32 9.14
N ILE A 402 15.87 -7.21 8.88
CA ILE A 402 15.58 -6.26 7.80
C ILE A 402 16.86 -6.00 6.99
N PHE A 403 16.71 -5.98 5.68
CA PHE A 403 17.80 -5.92 4.70
C PHE A 403 17.42 -4.99 3.55
N THR A 404 18.35 -4.74 2.64
CA THR A 404 18.16 -3.86 1.46
C THR A 404 16.96 -4.23 0.58
N ASP A 405 16.65 -5.52 0.49
CA ASP A 405 15.72 -6.11 -0.47
C ASP A 405 14.79 -7.16 0.16
N SER A 406 14.85 -7.32 1.48
CA SER A 406 14.01 -8.28 2.19
C SER A 406 13.78 -7.91 3.65
N ALA A 407 12.69 -8.41 4.22
CA ALA A 407 12.37 -8.25 5.63
C ALA A 407 11.60 -9.47 6.15
N ASP A 408 11.90 -9.89 7.38
CA ASP A 408 11.18 -10.96 8.08
C ASP A 408 10.32 -10.34 9.19
N VAL A 409 9.05 -10.73 9.23
CA VAL A 409 8.10 -10.35 10.28
C VAL A 409 7.50 -11.59 10.92
N THR A 410 7.08 -11.44 12.18
CA THR A 410 6.35 -12.48 12.90
C THR A 410 4.87 -12.15 12.86
N ILE A 411 4.07 -13.09 12.34
CA ILE A 411 2.61 -12.94 12.22
C ILE A 411 1.95 -13.39 13.52
N ASP A 412 2.32 -14.57 14.00
CA ASP A 412 1.85 -15.13 15.27
C ASP A 412 2.91 -16.07 15.89
N ARG A 413 2.50 -16.92 16.84
CA ARG A 413 3.42 -17.86 17.51
C ARG A 413 3.91 -19.00 16.61
N TYR A 414 3.29 -19.26 15.47
CA TYR A 414 3.52 -20.39 14.57
C TYR A 414 3.91 -19.99 13.16
N HIS A 415 3.62 -18.76 12.76
CA HIS A 415 3.80 -18.25 11.41
C HIS A 415 4.74 -17.06 11.39
N ASP A 416 5.77 -17.17 10.55
CA ASP A 416 6.61 -16.06 10.15
C ASP A 416 6.33 -15.75 8.68
N MET A 417 6.54 -14.50 8.28
CA MET A 417 6.40 -14.07 6.90
C MET A 417 7.66 -13.35 6.47
N ARG A 418 8.15 -13.71 5.29
CA ARG A 418 9.22 -13.00 4.62
C ARG A 418 8.69 -12.27 3.41
N PHE A 419 9.18 -11.05 3.24
CA PHE A 419 9.08 -10.27 2.01
C PHE A 419 10.45 -10.20 1.36
N ASP A 420 10.51 -10.47 0.05
CA ASP A 420 11.72 -10.39 -0.78
C ASP A 420 11.41 -9.66 -2.09
N ILE A 421 12.35 -8.85 -2.57
CA ILE A 421 12.28 -8.24 -3.90
C ILE A 421 13.26 -8.91 -4.84
N ARG A 422 12.78 -9.33 -6.01
CA ARG A 422 13.59 -9.90 -7.09
C ARG A 422 13.17 -9.36 -8.44
N GLY A 423 13.97 -8.49 -9.04
CA GLY A 423 13.63 -7.80 -10.29
C GLY A 423 12.34 -6.99 -10.10
N ASN A 424 11.34 -7.24 -10.94
CA ASN A 424 10.00 -6.62 -10.84
C ASN A 424 8.97 -7.45 -10.06
N ARG A 425 9.42 -8.44 -9.28
CA ARG A 425 8.57 -9.26 -8.42
C ARG A 425 8.80 -8.94 -6.96
N PHE A 426 7.70 -8.72 -6.25
CA PHE A 426 7.65 -8.68 -4.80
C PHE A 426 7.09 -10.00 -4.30
N ILE A 427 7.94 -10.80 -3.68
CA ILE A 427 7.65 -12.17 -3.28
C ILE A 427 7.37 -12.17 -1.77
N VAL A 428 6.27 -12.79 -1.39
CA VAL A 428 5.86 -12.99 -0.01
C VAL A 428 5.85 -14.48 0.26
N SER A 429 6.59 -14.90 1.27
CA SER A 429 6.67 -16.28 1.71
C SER A 429 6.11 -16.38 3.13
N LEU A 430 5.00 -17.09 3.28
CA LEU A 430 4.42 -17.40 4.58
C LEU A 430 4.93 -18.77 5.02
N THR A 431 5.56 -18.85 6.18
CA THR A 431 6.25 -20.04 6.68
C THR A 431 5.61 -20.48 8.00
N HIS A 432 5.24 -21.75 8.11
CA HIS A 432 4.90 -22.35 9.40
C HIS A 432 6.17 -22.91 10.05
N LYS A 433 6.29 -22.83 11.38
CA LYS A 433 7.44 -23.38 12.12
C LYS A 433 7.66 -24.88 11.91
N ASP A 434 6.59 -25.63 11.65
CA ASP A 434 6.63 -27.09 11.49
C ASP A 434 6.52 -27.56 10.04
N ASN A 435 5.43 -27.23 9.33
CA ASN A 435 5.19 -27.68 7.95
C ASN A 435 4.21 -26.76 7.20
N LYS A 436 4.33 -26.67 5.87
CA LYS A 436 3.47 -25.79 5.04
C LYS A 436 1.99 -26.17 5.01
N ILE A 437 1.64 -27.42 5.36
CA ILE A 437 0.25 -27.89 5.35
C ILE A 437 -0.51 -27.23 6.50
N SER A 438 0.13 -27.06 7.65
CA SER A 438 -0.38 -26.37 8.83
C SER A 438 -0.59 -24.85 8.67
N ILE A 439 -0.15 -24.26 7.55
CA ILE A 439 -0.45 -22.85 7.25
C ILE A 439 -1.96 -22.67 7.09
N VAL A 440 -2.52 -21.85 7.99
CA VAL A 440 -3.95 -21.56 8.08
C VAL A 440 -4.39 -20.72 6.87
N PRO A 441 -5.40 -21.16 6.09
CA PRO A 441 -5.84 -20.42 4.91
C PRO A 441 -6.29 -18.99 5.20
N THR A 442 -6.96 -18.74 6.33
CA THR A 442 -7.40 -17.37 6.68
C THR A 442 -6.23 -16.42 6.97
N ILE A 443 -5.12 -16.92 7.53
CA ILE A 443 -3.91 -16.10 7.72
C ILE A 443 -3.32 -15.76 6.36
N ALA A 444 -3.26 -16.73 5.45
CA ALA A 444 -2.78 -16.51 4.10
C ALA A 444 -3.67 -15.53 3.32
N SER A 445 -5.01 -15.72 3.34
CA SER A 445 -5.96 -14.84 2.64
C SER A 445 -5.96 -13.43 3.21
N THR A 446 -6.08 -13.27 4.53
CA THR A 446 -6.05 -11.95 5.18
C THR A 446 -4.73 -11.23 4.89
N SER A 447 -3.59 -11.94 4.97
CA SER A 447 -2.29 -11.36 4.65
C SER A 447 -2.22 -10.91 3.20
N GLN A 448 -2.69 -11.74 2.26
CA GLN A 448 -2.76 -11.41 0.85
C GLN A 448 -3.65 -10.20 0.60
N GLU A 449 -4.82 -10.10 1.25
CA GLU A 449 -5.73 -8.96 1.10
C GLU A 449 -5.11 -7.66 1.62
N CYS A 450 -4.52 -7.69 2.83
CA CYS A 450 -3.82 -6.53 3.39
C CYS A 450 -2.67 -6.07 2.49
N LEU A 451 -1.85 -7.03 2.00
CA LEU A 451 -0.74 -6.73 1.09
C LEU A 451 -1.23 -6.20 -0.25
N THR A 452 -2.24 -6.81 -0.86
CA THR A 452 -2.80 -6.34 -2.12
C THR A 452 -3.35 -4.94 -1.96
N HIS A 453 -4.08 -4.65 -0.88
CA HIS A 453 -4.60 -3.31 -0.63
C HIS A 453 -3.47 -2.29 -0.43
N ALA A 454 -2.47 -2.61 0.38
CA ALA A 454 -1.30 -1.76 0.59
C ALA A 454 -0.54 -1.50 -0.72
N ILE A 455 -0.32 -2.56 -1.50
CA ILE A 455 0.40 -2.49 -2.76
C ILE A 455 -0.38 -1.67 -3.78
N THR A 456 -1.68 -1.88 -3.89
CA THR A 456 -2.58 -1.09 -4.73
C THR A 456 -2.58 0.38 -4.32
N ASN A 457 -2.65 0.73 -3.03
CA ASN A 457 -2.70 2.12 -2.59
C ASN A 457 -1.39 2.87 -2.92
N ILE A 458 -0.24 2.28 -2.58
CA ILE A 458 1.07 2.84 -2.95
C ILE A 458 1.15 2.96 -4.46
N SER A 459 0.74 1.92 -5.17
CA SER A 459 0.75 1.93 -6.62
C SER A 459 -0.15 3.01 -7.21
N ASN A 460 -1.35 3.24 -6.67
CA ASN A 460 -2.27 4.27 -7.16
C ASN A 460 -1.69 5.68 -6.97
N PHE A 461 -0.91 5.90 -5.90
CA PHE A 461 -0.19 7.16 -5.70
C PHE A 461 0.81 7.45 -6.84
N TYR A 462 1.48 6.42 -7.37
CA TYR A 462 2.49 6.59 -8.42
C TYR A 462 1.97 6.38 -9.84
N PHE A 463 1.03 5.46 -10.03
CA PHE A 463 0.62 4.98 -11.33
C PHE A 463 -0.77 5.49 -11.76
N SER A 464 -1.47 6.27 -10.93
CA SER A 464 -2.79 6.86 -11.16
C SER A 464 -3.68 6.02 -12.07
N VAL A 465 -4.37 5.04 -11.48
CA VAL A 465 -5.47 4.35 -12.18
C VAL A 465 -6.56 5.40 -12.42
N SER A 466 -6.92 5.62 -13.69
CA SER A 466 -7.89 6.63 -14.13
C SER A 466 -9.18 6.60 -13.29
N GLU A 467 -9.61 7.77 -12.79
CA GLU A 467 -10.88 7.91 -12.04
C GLU A 467 -12.12 7.57 -12.87
N ASP A 468 -12.00 7.52 -14.20
CA ASP A 468 -13.08 7.14 -15.13
C ASP A 468 -12.97 5.67 -15.59
N SER A 469 -13.12 4.73 -14.65
CA SER A 469 -13.77 3.46 -14.98
C SER A 469 -14.29 2.78 -13.73
N ASP A 470 -15.57 2.44 -13.77
CA ASP A 470 -16.20 1.49 -12.87
C ASP A 470 -15.60 0.09 -13.13
N CYS A 471 -14.35 -0.20 -12.68
CA CYS A 471 -13.76 -1.54 -12.72
C CYS A 471 -12.46 -1.70 -11.93
N THR A 472 -12.48 -2.66 -11.01
CA THR A 472 -11.36 -3.31 -10.30
C THR A 472 -10.35 -4.05 -11.20
N ARG A 473 -10.10 -3.63 -12.44
CA ARG A 473 -9.45 -4.51 -13.45
C ARG A 473 -8.09 -4.14 -14.00
N ASP A 474 -7.55 -2.94 -13.80
CA ASP A 474 -6.21 -2.63 -14.33
C ASP A 474 -5.21 -2.25 -13.24
N LEU A 475 -4.91 -3.22 -12.38
CA LEU A 475 -3.80 -3.13 -11.42
C LEU A 475 -2.46 -2.99 -12.18
N PRO A 476 -1.47 -2.27 -11.63
CA PRO A 476 -0.14 -2.16 -12.23
C PRO A 476 0.71 -3.43 -12.08
N PHE A 477 0.16 -4.46 -11.43
CA PHE A 477 0.81 -5.74 -11.21
C PHE A 477 -0.17 -6.90 -11.39
N ASN A 478 0.38 -8.06 -11.75
CA ASN A 478 -0.33 -9.33 -11.76
C ASN A 478 0.04 -10.12 -10.51
N ILE A 479 -0.95 -10.75 -9.89
CA ILE A 479 -0.72 -11.64 -8.75
C ILE A 479 -0.39 -13.04 -9.25
N GLN A 480 0.70 -13.61 -8.77
CA GLN A 480 1.19 -14.93 -9.12
C GLN A 480 1.35 -15.79 -7.86
N ILE A 481 1.12 -17.10 -7.99
CA ILE A 481 1.41 -18.08 -6.94
C ILE A 481 2.77 -18.70 -7.19
N GLY A 482 3.61 -18.74 -6.16
CA GLY A 482 4.91 -19.40 -6.21
C GLY A 482 4.82 -20.86 -5.79
N ILE A 483 5.48 -21.74 -6.54
CA ILE A 483 5.62 -23.16 -6.24
C ILE A 483 7.08 -23.59 -6.31
N VAL A 484 7.47 -24.45 -5.38
CA VAL A 484 8.82 -25.01 -5.32
C VAL A 484 8.99 -26.03 -6.45
N CYS A 485 9.93 -25.77 -7.35
CA CYS A 485 10.27 -26.61 -8.49
C CYS A 485 11.75 -27.01 -8.40
N GLY A 486 12.04 -28.16 -7.80
CA GLY A 486 13.43 -28.52 -7.46
C GLY A 486 13.95 -27.65 -6.33
N THR A 487 14.99 -26.85 -6.58
CA THR A 487 15.59 -25.91 -5.61
C THR A 487 15.16 -24.46 -5.82
N GLU A 488 14.32 -24.19 -6.82
CA GLU A 488 13.90 -22.83 -7.19
C GLU A 488 12.39 -22.60 -7.02
N LEU A 489 11.99 -21.34 -7.05
CA LEU A 489 10.59 -20.91 -7.07
C LEU A 489 10.16 -20.55 -8.49
N CYS A 490 9.15 -21.24 -8.98
CA CYS A 490 8.49 -20.90 -10.23
C CYS A 490 7.10 -20.31 -9.96
N PHE A 491 6.60 -19.47 -10.87
CA PHE A 491 5.40 -18.68 -10.66
C PHE A 491 4.36 -18.94 -11.73
N PHE A 492 3.09 -19.07 -11.31
CA PHE A 492 1.94 -19.19 -12.21
C PHE A 492 0.85 -18.18 -11.83
N ASP A 493 -0.04 -17.88 -12.76
CA ASP A 493 -1.08 -16.87 -12.55
C ASP A 493 -2.09 -17.31 -11.49
N HIS A 494 -2.46 -16.43 -10.57
CA HIS A 494 -3.45 -16.75 -9.54
C HIS A 494 -4.85 -17.08 -10.08
N THR A 495 -5.15 -16.73 -11.34
CA THR A 495 -6.44 -17.00 -11.99
C THR A 495 -6.66 -18.49 -12.35
N LEU A 496 -5.61 -19.32 -12.29
CA LEU A 496 -5.71 -20.76 -12.49
C LEU A 496 -6.59 -21.41 -11.42
N SER A 497 -7.39 -22.41 -11.81
CA SER A 497 -8.27 -23.12 -10.88
C SER A 497 -7.45 -23.98 -9.93
N SER A 498 -7.76 -23.98 -8.63
CA SER A 498 -7.03 -24.76 -7.60
C SER A 498 -6.94 -26.28 -7.82
N LYS A 499 -7.70 -26.81 -8.78
CA LYS A 499 -7.73 -28.24 -9.15
C LYS A 499 -7.00 -28.55 -10.46
N GLU A 500 -6.45 -27.55 -11.15
CA GLU A 500 -5.75 -27.74 -12.43
C GLU A 500 -4.28 -28.13 -12.24
N GLU A 501 -3.74 -28.87 -13.20
CA GLU A 501 -2.30 -29.10 -13.32
C GLU A 501 -1.67 -27.94 -14.09
N TRP A 502 -0.61 -27.37 -13.53
CA TRP A 502 0.23 -26.38 -14.21
C TRP A 502 1.58 -27.00 -14.58
N THR A 503 1.99 -26.84 -15.84
CA THR A 503 3.33 -27.26 -16.30
C THR A 503 4.26 -26.07 -16.24
N CYS A 504 5.32 -26.18 -15.43
CA CYS A 504 6.36 -25.18 -15.33
C CYS A 504 7.05 -24.98 -16.68
N PRO A 505 7.07 -23.77 -17.27
CA PRO A 505 7.69 -23.52 -18.56
C PRO A 505 9.22 -23.67 -18.52
N ASP A 506 9.84 -23.32 -17.39
CA ASP A 506 11.29 -23.30 -17.24
C ASP A 506 11.88 -24.71 -17.02
N HIS A 507 11.17 -25.56 -16.27
CA HIS A 507 11.65 -26.89 -15.87
C HIS A 507 10.88 -28.05 -16.51
N ASN A 508 9.81 -27.76 -17.25
CA ASN A 508 8.90 -28.73 -17.86
C ASN A 508 8.36 -29.79 -16.87
N LYS A 509 8.13 -29.39 -15.61
CA LYS A 509 7.57 -30.23 -14.54
C LYS A 509 6.11 -29.87 -14.28
N LYS A 510 5.28 -30.87 -14.04
CA LYS A 510 3.87 -30.69 -13.68
C LYS A 510 3.71 -30.48 -12.18
N HIS A 511 2.86 -29.54 -11.82
CA HIS A 511 2.52 -29.22 -10.43
C HIS A 511 1.02 -29.04 -10.25
N MET A 512 0.52 -29.39 -9.08
CA MET A 512 -0.85 -29.05 -8.68
C MET A 512 -0.95 -27.59 -8.25
N THR A 513 -2.04 -26.93 -8.61
CA THR A 513 -2.35 -25.53 -8.29
C THR A 513 -3.12 -25.37 -6.97
N ASN A 514 -3.13 -26.39 -6.12
CA ASN A 514 -3.85 -26.43 -4.85
C ASN A 514 -3.44 -25.32 -3.85
N LEU A 515 -2.31 -24.66 -4.06
CA LEU A 515 -1.88 -23.51 -3.25
C LEU A 515 -2.72 -22.24 -3.50
N VAL A 516 -3.40 -22.13 -4.65
CA VAL A 516 -4.30 -21.00 -4.96
C VAL A 516 -5.40 -20.88 -3.90
N SER A 517 -6.01 -22.01 -3.51
CA SER A 517 -7.10 -22.01 -2.54
C SER A 517 -6.65 -21.63 -1.12
N LYS A 518 -5.35 -21.71 -0.81
CA LYS A 518 -4.84 -21.21 0.48
C LYS A 518 -4.77 -19.68 0.51
N TRP A 519 -4.27 -19.05 -0.56
CA TRP A 519 -4.14 -17.59 -0.63
C TRP A 519 -5.47 -16.88 -0.94
N PHE A 520 -6.41 -17.55 -1.58
CA PHE A 520 -7.69 -16.98 -2.01
C PHE A 520 -8.89 -17.74 -1.43
N ALA A 521 -8.73 -18.22 -0.19
CA ALA A 521 -9.72 -19.06 0.51
C ALA A 521 -11.13 -18.43 0.55
N ASP A 522 -11.23 -17.10 0.51
CA ASP A 522 -12.48 -16.33 0.59
C ASP A 522 -13.12 -16.01 -0.77
N LYS A 523 -12.50 -16.38 -1.90
CA LYS A 523 -13.03 -16.07 -3.26
C LYS A 523 -13.76 -17.21 -3.95
N PHE A 524 -13.89 -18.37 -3.31
CA PHE A 524 -14.79 -19.39 -3.79
C PHE A 524 -15.69 -19.81 -2.62
N PRO A 525 -17.01 -19.51 -2.68
CA PRO A 525 -17.95 -20.36 -1.98
C PRO A 525 -17.56 -21.79 -2.36
N THR A 526 -17.33 -22.64 -1.35
CA THR A 526 -17.02 -24.05 -1.63
C THR A 526 -18.09 -24.56 -2.59
N GLU A 527 -17.80 -25.51 -3.49
CA GLU A 527 -18.79 -25.94 -4.50
C GLU A 527 -20.17 -26.33 -3.90
N GLY A 528 -20.26 -26.61 -2.59
CA GLY A 528 -21.50 -26.80 -1.82
C GLY A 528 -22.32 -25.52 -1.51
N ASP A 529 -21.73 -24.33 -1.61
CA ASP A 529 -22.33 -23.03 -1.29
C ASP A 529 -22.98 -22.32 -2.49
N ARG A 530 -22.73 -22.77 -3.73
CA ARG A 530 -23.34 -22.14 -4.92
C ARG A 530 -24.78 -22.66 -5.11
N CYS A 531 -25.81 -21.81 -5.01
CA CYS A 531 -27.12 -22.11 -5.62
C CYS A 531 -26.96 -21.82 -7.15
N PRO A 532 -27.67 -22.53 -8.06
CA PRO A 532 -27.62 -22.24 -9.50
C PRO A 532 -27.97 -20.77 -9.79
N GLU A 533 -27.47 -20.20 -10.89
CA GLU A 533 -27.67 -18.77 -11.27
C GLU A 533 -29.15 -18.33 -11.27
N ASN A 534 -30.10 -19.26 -11.39
CA ASN A 534 -31.54 -19.03 -11.39
C ASN A 534 -32.26 -19.51 -10.12
N CYS A 535 -31.59 -19.53 -8.97
CA CYS A 535 -32.22 -19.95 -7.70
C CYS A 535 -33.38 -19.00 -7.32
N SER A 536 -34.61 -19.51 -7.39
CA SER A 536 -35.84 -18.74 -7.14
C SER A 536 -36.21 -18.59 -5.64
N GLY A 537 -35.30 -18.97 -4.73
CA GLY A 537 -35.53 -18.98 -3.28
C GLY A 537 -35.60 -20.38 -2.69
N LEU A 538 -36.24 -20.50 -1.52
CA LEU A 538 -36.50 -21.78 -0.85
C LEU A 538 -37.58 -22.57 -1.61
N ASP A 539 -37.52 -23.90 -1.59
CA ASP A 539 -38.60 -24.71 -2.14
C ASP A 539 -39.92 -24.53 -1.35
N ASN A 540 -41.04 -24.90 -1.97
CA ASN A 540 -42.38 -24.76 -1.36
C ASN A 540 -42.54 -25.55 -0.05
N VAL A 541 -41.71 -26.58 0.19
CA VAL A 541 -41.74 -27.39 1.41
C VAL A 541 -41.07 -26.64 2.57
N TRP A 542 -39.97 -25.93 2.29
CA TRP A 542 -39.27 -25.08 3.26
C TRP A 542 -40.03 -23.79 3.57
N LEU A 543 -40.74 -23.20 2.60
CA LEU A 543 -41.48 -21.95 2.80
C LEU A 543 -42.56 -22.07 3.88
N GLU A 544 -43.19 -23.23 4.02
CA GLU A 544 -44.23 -23.48 5.04
C GLU A 544 -43.66 -23.89 6.41
N ARG A 545 -42.33 -24.04 6.55
CA ARG A 545 -41.70 -24.42 7.82
C ARG A 545 -41.61 -23.24 8.79
N TRP A 546 -41.61 -23.58 10.08
CA TRP A 546 -41.32 -22.67 11.19
C TRP A 546 -39.82 -22.37 11.30
N PRO A 547 -39.38 -21.09 11.27
CA PRO A 547 -37.98 -20.73 11.50
C PRO A 547 -37.53 -21.01 12.94
N GLU A 548 -36.56 -21.92 13.11
CA GLU A 548 -35.80 -22.10 14.36
C GLU A 548 -34.91 -20.90 14.69
N ASP A 549 -34.49 -20.79 15.96
CA ASP A 549 -33.62 -19.69 16.43
C ASP A 549 -32.29 -19.66 15.65
N LYS A 550 -31.74 -20.82 15.28
CA LYS A 550 -30.56 -20.94 14.40
C LYS A 550 -30.78 -20.32 13.02
N HIS A 551 -31.98 -20.44 12.45
CA HIS A 551 -32.30 -19.85 11.14
C HIS A 551 -32.37 -18.33 11.25
N LEU A 552 -32.93 -17.81 12.34
CA LEU A 552 -32.93 -16.36 12.62
C LEU A 552 -31.50 -15.85 12.87
N GLY A 553 -30.68 -16.62 13.60
CA GLY A 553 -29.23 -16.43 13.81
C GLY A 553 -28.48 -16.14 12.53
N ARG A 554 -28.60 -17.08 11.59
CA ARG A 554 -27.94 -17.02 10.28
C ARG A 554 -28.49 -15.94 9.39
N LEU A 555 -29.79 -15.62 9.51
CA LEU A 555 -30.38 -14.54 8.75
C LEU A 555 -29.89 -13.18 9.27
N ALA A 556 -29.83 -13.00 10.59
CA ALA A 556 -29.32 -11.79 11.23
C ALA A 556 -27.86 -11.52 10.88
N SER A 557 -27.00 -12.54 10.77
CA SER A 557 -25.60 -12.34 10.38
C SER A 557 -25.44 -11.87 8.93
N LYS A 558 -26.37 -12.23 8.04
CA LYS A 558 -26.36 -11.88 6.61
C LYS A 558 -27.12 -10.60 6.24
N MET A 559 -27.78 -9.96 7.20
CA MET A 559 -28.57 -8.73 6.99
C MET A 559 -27.89 -7.51 7.61
N THR A 560 -28.02 -6.35 6.97
CA THR A 560 -27.62 -5.07 7.56
C THR A 560 -28.64 -4.65 8.65
N GLY A 561 -28.27 -3.72 9.53
CA GLY A 561 -29.22 -3.19 10.53
C GLY A 561 -30.43 -2.54 9.86
N SER A 562 -30.19 -1.80 8.78
CA SER A 562 -31.24 -1.18 7.94
C SER A 562 -32.18 -2.21 7.33
N ASP A 563 -31.65 -3.27 6.72
CA ASP A 563 -32.44 -4.36 6.13
C ASP A 563 -33.31 -5.04 7.19
N THR A 564 -32.74 -5.34 8.36
CA THR A 564 -33.47 -5.98 9.45
C THR A 564 -34.58 -5.08 9.99
N ARG A 565 -34.35 -3.76 10.10
CA ARG A 565 -35.38 -2.80 10.51
C ARG A 565 -36.53 -2.76 9.51
N LYS A 566 -36.25 -2.69 8.20
CA LYS A 566 -37.27 -2.71 7.13
C LYS A 566 -38.12 -3.97 7.17
N ILE A 567 -37.48 -5.13 7.27
CA ILE A 567 -38.16 -6.42 7.37
C ILE A 567 -39.00 -6.51 8.63
N TYR A 568 -38.46 -6.10 9.79
CA TYR A 568 -39.21 -6.09 11.03
C TYR A 568 -40.45 -5.19 10.96
N MET A 569 -40.31 -3.95 10.47
CA MET A 569 -41.44 -3.02 10.32
C MET A 569 -42.53 -3.59 9.41
N ARG A 570 -42.15 -4.28 8.32
CA ARG A 570 -43.10 -4.91 7.41
C ARG A 570 -43.79 -6.12 8.01
N LEU A 571 -43.09 -6.90 8.82
CA LEU A 571 -43.64 -8.08 9.47
C LEU A 571 -44.55 -7.74 10.68
N LYS A 572 -44.33 -6.59 11.32
CA LYS A 572 -45.01 -6.16 12.55
C LYS A 572 -46.00 -5.02 12.39
N GLU A 573 -45.90 -4.28 11.28
CA GLU A 573 -46.61 -3.01 11.04
C GLU A 573 -46.40 -1.98 12.19
N LYS A 574 -45.25 -2.07 12.88
CA LYS A 574 -44.90 -1.21 14.03
C LYS A 574 -43.41 -0.91 14.05
N GLU A 575 -43.07 0.29 14.53
CA GLU A 575 -41.70 0.65 14.88
C GLU A 575 -41.19 -0.29 16.00
N PRO A 576 -39.94 -0.77 15.91
CA PRO A 576 -39.32 -1.51 16.99
C PRO A 576 -39.21 -0.63 18.25
N ALA A 577 -39.53 -1.16 19.44
CA ALA A 577 -39.39 -0.45 20.71
C ALA A 577 -37.91 -0.15 21.10
N LEU A 578 -36.97 -0.64 20.30
CA LEU A 578 -35.54 -0.53 20.49
C LEU A 578 -35.03 0.76 19.83
N SER A 579 -34.20 1.55 20.51
CA SER A 579 -33.62 2.79 19.98
C SER A 579 -32.61 2.50 18.85
N TRP A 580 -33.08 2.42 17.60
CA TRP A 580 -32.23 2.19 16.42
C TRP A 580 -31.31 3.38 16.10
N ASP A 581 -31.63 4.59 16.56
CA ASP A 581 -30.95 5.83 16.16
C ASP A 581 -29.63 6.12 16.93
N ILE A 582 -29.23 5.25 17.88
CA ILE A 582 -28.00 5.40 18.68
C ILE A 582 -26.88 4.45 18.19
N ILE A 583 -27.13 3.66 17.15
CA ILE A 583 -26.25 2.52 16.79
C ILE A 583 -25.18 2.94 15.78
N ASN A 584 -23.92 2.85 16.20
CA ASN A 584 -22.77 2.89 15.31
C ASN A 584 -22.55 1.47 14.76
N GLU A 585 -22.76 1.25 13.45
CA GLU A 585 -22.59 -0.08 12.81
C GLU A 585 -21.17 -0.66 12.96
N SER A 586 -20.19 0.19 13.32
CA SER A 586 -18.83 -0.21 13.68
C SER A 586 -18.72 -1.01 14.99
N ASN A 587 -19.76 -1.04 15.83
CA ASN A 587 -19.75 -1.78 17.10
C ASN A 587 -20.33 -3.20 16.92
N GLN A 588 -19.49 -4.14 16.51
CA GLN A 588 -19.85 -5.52 16.10
C GLN A 588 -20.72 -6.30 17.11
N ARG A 589 -20.59 -6.02 18.42
CA ARG A 589 -21.39 -6.67 19.48
C ARG A 589 -22.84 -6.19 19.52
N GLY A 590 -23.07 -4.88 19.44
CA GLY A 590 -24.41 -4.29 19.57
C GLY A 590 -25.30 -4.52 18.35
N GLY A 591 -24.70 -4.63 17.16
CA GLY A 591 -25.42 -4.79 15.91
C GLY A 591 -26.07 -6.17 15.73
N PHE A 592 -25.38 -7.26 16.10
CA PHE A 592 -25.91 -8.63 15.91
C PHE A 592 -27.06 -8.94 16.88
N ASP A 593 -26.87 -8.70 18.18
CA ASP A 593 -27.87 -8.98 19.22
C ASP A 593 -29.22 -8.30 18.92
N MET A 594 -29.17 -7.05 18.45
CA MET A 594 -30.36 -6.26 18.10
C MET A 594 -31.10 -6.83 16.89
N LYS A 595 -30.37 -7.21 15.83
CA LYS A 595 -30.95 -7.89 14.67
C LYS A 595 -31.63 -9.19 15.08
N MET A 596 -30.99 -9.94 15.98
CA MET A 596 -31.55 -11.16 16.53
C MET A 596 -32.81 -10.93 17.35
N TYR A 597 -32.81 -9.94 18.24
CA TYR A 597 -33.99 -9.63 19.05
C TYR A 597 -35.16 -9.16 18.19
N ALA A 598 -34.92 -8.37 17.14
CA ALA A 598 -35.98 -7.96 16.21
C ALA A 598 -36.63 -9.18 15.53
N LEU A 599 -35.83 -10.06 14.93
CA LEU A 599 -36.36 -11.27 14.28
C LEU A 599 -37.03 -12.22 15.27
N TYR A 600 -36.50 -12.35 16.49
CA TYR A 600 -37.07 -13.18 17.55
C TYR A 600 -38.40 -12.62 18.08
N ASP A 601 -38.51 -11.30 18.28
CA ASP A 601 -39.75 -10.65 18.70
C ASP A 601 -40.86 -10.80 17.65
N TRP A 602 -40.50 -10.74 16.36
CA TRP A 602 -41.40 -11.14 15.29
C TRP A 602 -41.90 -12.57 15.43
N LYS A 603 -40.97 -13.53 15.53
CA LYS A 603 -41.30 -14.95 15.68
C LYS A 603 -42.22 -15.22 16.87
N LYS A 604 -42.01 -14.55 18.01
CA LYS A 604 -42.79 -14.75 19.24
C LYS A 604 -44.20 -14.17 19.18
N SER A 605 -44.38 -13.06 18.50
CA SER A 605 -45.67 -12.35 18.45
C SER A 605 -46.62 -12.85 17.37
N THR A 606 -46.11 -13.61 16.41
CA THR A 606 -46.85 -14.07 15.24
C THR A 606 -47.43 -15.45 15.53
N GLN A 607 -48.70 -15.69 15.18
CA GLN A 607 -49.36 -16.96 15.47
C GLN A 607 -48.79 -18.11 14.61
N TYR A 608 -48.33 -17.82 13.38
CA TYR A 608 -47.80 -18.78 12.42
C TYR A 608 -46.57 -18.25 11.64
N PRO A 609 -45.43 -17.96 12.30
CA PRO A 609 -44.23 -17.45 11.63
C PRO A 609 -43.72 -18.44 10.58
N SER A 610 -43.61 -18.03 9.32
CA SER A 610 -43.15 -18.92 8.25
C SER A 610 -42.04 -18.31 7.40
N PHE A 611 -41.23 -19.16 6.76
CA PHE A 611 -40.26 -18.69 5.76
C PHE A 611 -40.94 -17.99 4.58
N LYS A 612 -42.21 -18.32 4.29
CA LYS A 612 -43.05 -17.65 3.30
C LYS A 612 -43.31 -16.17 3.62
N GLU A 613 -43.47 -15.82 4.89
CA GLU A 613 -43.64 -14.42 5.31
C GLU A 613 -42.32 -13.64 5.21
N LEU A 614 -41.20 -14.28 5.58
CA LEU A 614 -39.86 -13.72 5.39
C LEU A 614 -39.56 -13.49 3.91
N GLU A 615 -39.85 -14.47 3.05
CA GLU A 615 -39.63 -14.38 1.61
C GLU A 615 -40.44 -13.24 0.98
N ARG A 616 -41.74 -13.14 1.32
CA ARG A 616 -42.59 -12.03 0.85
C ARG A 616 -42.08 -10.67 1.31
N SER A 617 -41.54 -10.59 2.53
CA SER A 617 -41.02 -9.34 3.07
C SER A 617 -39.72 -8.94 2.39
N LEU A 618 -38.81 -9.88 2.16
CA LEU A 618 -37.56 -9.67 1.42
C LEU A 618 -37.82 -9.24 -0.03
N LYS A 619 -38.70 -9.94 -0.75
CA LYS A 619 -39.08 -9.57 -2.14
C LYS A 619 -39.65 -8.16 -2.23
N LYS A 620 -40.44 -7.75 -1.25
CA LYS A 620 -41.09 -6.43 -1.26
C LYS A 620 -40.16 -5.28 -0.87
N GLU A 621 -39.07 -5.56 -0.17
CA GLU A 621 -38.06 -4.57 0.24
C GLU A 621 -36.83 -4.57 -0.69
N ASP A 622 -36.91 -5.31 -1.82
CA ASP A 622 -35.82 -5.50 -2.78
C ASP A 622 -34.52 -6.04 -2.14
N ILE A 623 -34.69 -6.93 -1.14
CA ILE A 623 -33.57 -7.59 -0.46
C ILE A 623 -33.39 -8.97 -1.08
N ASP A 624 -32.13 -9.32 -1.36
CA ASP A 624 -31.74 -10.60 -1.94
C ASP A 624 -32.34 -11.81 -1.20
N ILE A 625 -33.29 -12.49 -1.86
CA ILE A 625 -33.99 -13.68 -1.36
C ILE A 625 -33.05 -14.89 -1.24
N HIS A 626 -31.90 -14.88 -1.92
CA HIS A 626 -30.92 -15.94 -1.86
C HIS A 626 -30.34 -16.14 -0.46
N LYS A 627 -30.39 -15.09 0.39
CA LYS A 627 -30.07 -15.20 1.82
C LYS A 627 -30.89 -16.30 2.50
N LEU A 628 -32.14 -16.54 2.09
CA LEU A 628 -32.95 -17.66 2.62
C LEU A 628 -32.46 -19.04 2.13
N CYS A 629 -31.96 -19.17 0.89
CA CYS A 629 -31.31 -20.40 0.38
C CYS A 629 -30.10 -20.77 1.25
N GLN A 630 -29.30 -19.77 1.61
CA GLN A 630 -28.03 -19.97 2.32
C GLN A 630 -28.21 -20.40 3.78
N ILE A 631 -29.23 -19.91 4.49
CA ILE A 631 -29.41 -20.22 5.93
C ILE A 631 -29.97 -21.62 6.22
N THR A 632 -30.65 -22.23 5.24
CA THR A 632 -31.26 -23.57 5.34
C THR A 632 -30.34 -24.69 4.85
N ARG A 633 -29.29 -24.37 4.10
CA ARG A 633 -28.28 -25.34 3.67
C ARG A 633 -27.46 -25.83 4.88
N GLU A 634 -27.32 -27.15 4.96
CA GLU A 634 -26.42 -27.79 5.91
C GLU A 634 -24.99 -27.75 5.37
N VAL A 635 -24.06 -27.25 6.18
CA VAL A 635 -22.62 -27.33 5.88
C VAL A 635 -22.22 -28.81 5.94
N GLN A 636 -21.96 -29.40 4.78
CA GLN A 636 -21.28 -30.70 4.67
C GLN A 636 -19.77 -30.47 4.70
N LYS A 637 -19.22 -30.23 5.89
CA LYS A 637 -17.76 -30.22 6.07
C LYS A 637 -17.31 -31.57 6.59
N GLU A 638 -16.45 -32.24 5.84
CA GLU A 638 -15.70 -33.39 6.34
C GLU A 638 -14.61 -32.86 7.27
N PHE A 639 -14.70 -33.21 8.55
CA PHE A 639 -13.62 -32.97 9.50
C PHE A 639 -12.59 -34.09 9.35
N ASP A 640 -11.31 -33.72 9.30
CA ASP A 640 -10.18 -34.65 9.15
C ASP A 640 -9.88 -35.37 10.48
N GLN A 641 -10.90 -36.01 11.06
CA GLN A 641 -10.87 -36.77 12.31
C GLN A 641 -11.81 -37.99 12.18
N PRO A 642 -11.49 -39.14 12.80
CA PRO A 642 -12.38 -40.29 12.85
C PRO A 642 -13.78 -39.91 13.36
N LYS A 643 -14.84 -40.42 12.73
CA LYS A 643 -16.24 -40.12 13.09
C LYS A 643 -16.53 -40.42 14.57
N GLU A 644 -15.88 -41.43 15.11
CA GLU A 644 -15.97 -41.85 16.51
C GLU A 644 -15.46 -40.78 17.49
N ARG A 645 -14.51 -39.93 17.07
CA ARG A 645 -13.98 -38.82 17.88
C ARG A 645 -14.90 -37.60 17.85
N LEU A 646 -15.52 -37.34 16.70
CA LEU A 646 -16.40 -36.19 16.49
C LEU A 646 -17.74 -36.31 17.24
N ILE A 647 -18.21 -37.54 17.49
CA ILE A 647 -19.45 -37.82 18.21
C ILE A 647 -19.27 -37.70 19.75
N ARG A 648 -18.03 -37.59 20.26
CA ARG A 648 -17.77 -37.43 21.69
C ARG A 648 -18.13 -36.04 22.19
N ARG A 649 -18.51 -35.96 23.47
CA ARG A 649 -18.77 -34.71 24.17
C ARG A 649 -17.47 -34.05 24.64
N PRO A 650 -17.22 -32.76 24.36
CA PRO A 650 -16.00 -32.09 24.80
C PRO A 650 -15.84 -32.05 26.31
N SER A 651 -14.62 -32.24 26.82
CA SER A 651 -14.33 -32.15 28.26
C SER A 651 -14.37 -30.71 28.78
N ILE A 652 -14.50 -30.53 30.12
CA ILE A 652 -14.46 -29.21 30.77
C ILE A 652 -13.17 -28.46 30.42
N SER A 653 -12.03 -29.15 30.49
CA SER A 653 -10.71 -28.56 30.24
C SER A 653 -10.55 -28.06 28.81
N ASN A 654 -11.19 -28.73 27.85
CA ASN A 654 -11.05 -28.40 26.43
C ASN A 654 -11.89 -27.17 26.06
N ILE A 655 -13.08 -27.04 26.64
CA ILE A 655 -13.93 -25.85 26.38
C ILE A 655 -13.51 -24.63 27.19
N GLN A 656 -12.77 -24.77 28.31
CA GLN A 656 -12.35 -23.66 29.16
C GLN A 656 -11.35 -22.69 28.50
N LYS A 657 -10.69 -23.12 27.43
CA LYS A 657 -9.70 -22.30 26.69
C LYS A 657 -10.30 -21.55 25.51
N LEU A 658 -11.48 -21.96 25.04
CA LEU A 658 -12.18 -21.32 23.92
C LEU A 658 -12.66 -19.87 24.21
N PRO A 659 -13.12 -19.51 25.42
CA PRO A 659 -13.62 -18.17 25.74
C PRO A 659 -12.72 -17.01 25.32
N ASP A 660 -11.40 -17.21 25.38
CA ASP A 660 -10.39 -16.21 25.03
C ASP A 660 -10.32 -15.92 23.51
N HIS A 661 -10.96 -16.76 22.68
CA HIS A 661 -10.86 -16.70 21.23
C HIS A 661 -12.20 -16.45 20.50
N ILE A 662 -13.34 -16.42 21.20
CA ILE A 662 -14.68 -16.19 20.59
C ILE A 662 -15.05 -14.70 20.54
N GLY A 663 -14.68 -13.92 21.56
CA GLY A 663 -14.92 -12.48 21.60
C GLY A 663 -16.40 -12.09 21.44
N TYR A 664 -16.69 -11.21 20.48
CA TYR A 664 -18.03 -10.65 20.26
C TYR A 664 -19.02 -11.64 19.62
N GLN A 665 -18.54 -12.74 19.01
CA GLN A 665 -19.40 -13.75 18.36
C GLN A 665 -20.09 -14.70 19.35
N THR A 666 -19.89 -14.50 20.65
CA THR A 666 -20.43 -15.32 21.74
C THR A 666 -21.93 -15.53 21.65
N PHE A 667 -22.68 -14.49 21.30
CA PHE A 667 -24.14 -14.60 21.17
C PHE A 667 -24.52 -15.56 20.03
N GLN A 668 -23.92 -15.34 18.85
CA GLN A 668 -24.18 -16.15 17.66
C GLN A 668 -23.73 -17.61 17.85
N LEU A 669 -22.60 -17.82 18.54
CA LEU A 669 -22.12 -19.15 18.91
C LEU A 669 -23.14 -19.89 19.77
N GLY A 670 -23.69 -19.25 20.82
CA GLY A 670 -24.71 -19.88 21.65
C GLY A 670 -25.93 -20.35 20.85
N ILE A 671 -26.39 -19.52 19.91
CA ILE A 671 -27.52 -19.86 19.03
C ILE A 671 -27.19 -21.01 18.07
N GLU A 672 -26.00 -21.02 17.46
CA GLU A 672 -25.56 -22.13 16.58
C GLU A 672 -25.35 -23.44 17.34
N LEU A 673 -24.95 -23.35 18.62
CA LEU A 673 -24.82 -24.49 19.53
C LEU A 673 -26.18 -25.01 20.04
N GLY A 674 -27.28 -24.31 19.79
CA GLY A 674 -28.64 -24.76 20.14
C GLY A 674 -29.23 -24.12 21.40
N LEU A 675 -28.60 -23.09 21.99
CA LEU A 675 -29.22 -22.32 23.07
C LEU A 675 -30.34 -21.43 22.50
N SER A 676 -31.40 -21.25 23.27
CA SER A 676 -32.51 -20.34 22.93
C SER A 676 -32.13 -18.87 23.17
N VAL A 677 -32.80 -17.97 22.46
CA VAL A 677 -32.61 -16.51 22.65
C VAL A 677 -32.84 -16.09 24.11
N VAL A 678 -33.77 -16.73 24.83
CA VAL A 678 -34.05 -16.45 26.25
C VAL A 678 -32.88 -16.83 27.16
N GLN A 679 -32.25 -17.98 26.91
CA GLN A 679 -31.05 -18.38 27.66
C GLN A 679 -29.90 -17.40 27.39
N MET A 680 -29.74 -16.96 26.14
CA MET A 680 -28.72 -15.99 25.78
C MET A 680 -28.94 -14.62 26.45
N GLN A 681 -30.19 -14.18 26.59
CA GLN A 681 -30.55 -12.96 27.35
C GLN A 681 -30.22 -13.09 28.83
N GLN A 682 -30.51 -14.25 29.44
CA GLN A 682 -30.20 -14.51 30.84
C GLN A 682 -28.69 -14.48 31.08
N ILE A 683 -27.90 -15.17 30.24
CA ILE A 683 -26.43 -15.17 30.31
C ILE A 683 -25.86 -13.75 30.14
N ALA A 684 -26.39 -12.99 29.17
CA ALA A 684 -25.98 -11.60 28.95
C ALA A 684 -26.27 -10.69 30.17
N THR A 685 -27.36 -10.97 30.90
CA THR A 685 -27.76 -10.24 32.12
C THR A 685 -26.93 -10.66 33.33
N ASN A 686 -26.59 -11.95 33.46
CA ASN A 686 -25.77 -12.48 34.55
C ASN A 686 -24.32 -11.96 34.50
N HIS A 687 -23.79 -11.72 33.30
CA HIS A 687 -22.41 -11.33 33.07
C HIS A 687 -22.30 -9.99 32.31
N VAL A 688 -22.84 -8.91 32.87
CA VAL A 688 -22.83 -7.58 32.25
C VAL A 688 -21.38 -7.14 31.93
N ARG A 689 -21.11 -6.82 30.65
CA ARG A 689 -19.80 -6.35 30.13
C ARG A 689 -18.62 -7.32 30.21
N ASN A 690 -18.79 -8.57 30.64
CA ASN A 690 -17.72 -9.59 30.63
C ASN A 690 -18.00 -10.67 29.57
N LEU A 691 -17.44 -10.50 28.36
CA LEU A 691 -17.63 -11.45 27.25
C LEU A 691 -17.08 -12.83 27.56
N ARG A 692 -15.90 -12.91 28.20
CA ARG A 692 -15.26 -14.18 28.53
C ARG A 692 -16.16 -15.05 29.42
N SER A 693 -16.71 -14.45 30.48
CA SER A 693 -17.64 -15.16 31.37
C SER A 693 -18.96 -15.50 30.68
N GLN A 694 -19.46 -14.66 29.76
CA GLN A 694 -20.61 -15.04 28.92
C GLN A 694 -20.30 -16.28 28.08
N THR A 695 -19.15 -16.34 27.42
CA THR A 695 -18.75 -17.50 26.61
C THR A 695 -18.57 -18.75 27.45
N GLU A 696 -17.97 -18.63 28.64
CA GLU A 696 -17.85 -19.73 29.60
C GLU A 696 -19.23 -20.28 29.99
N GLU A 697 -20.19 -19.41 30.33
CA GLU A 697 -21.56 -19.83 30.69
C GLU A 697 -22.30 -20.44 29.49
N VAL A 698 -22.12 -19.90 28.27
CA VAL A 698 -22.67 -20.46 27.02
C VAL A 698 -22.15 -21.87 26.78
N LEU A 699 -20.84 -22.08 26.80
CA LEU A 699 -20.23 -23.38 26.52
C LEU A 699 -20.58 -24.42 27.59
N ASN A 700 -20.64 -24.01 28.86
CA ASN A 700 -21.06 -24.88 29.97
C ASN A 700 -22.54 -25.25 29.89
N THR A 701 -23.39 -24.32 29.47
CA THR A 701 -24.83 -24.56 29.27
C THR A 701 -25.05 -25.48 28.08
N TRP A 702 -24.37 -25.23 26.96
CA TRP A 702 -24.39 -26.08 25.77
C TRP A 702 -23.95 -27.51 26.09
N ARG A 703 -22.86 -27.72 26.84
CA ARG A 703 -22.35 -29.07 27.15
C ARG A 703 -23.36 -29.96 27.90
N ARG A 704 -24.37 -29.36 28.53
CA ARG A 704 -25.43 -30.11 29.23
C ARG A 704 -26.51 -30.64 28.26
N LEU A 705 -26.55 -30.14 27.03
CA LEU A 705 -27.48 -30.58 26.00
C LEU A 705 -27.08 -31.95 25.43
N PRO A 706 -28.06 -32.81 25.06
CA PRO A 706 -27.77 -34.17 24.57
C PRO A 706 -26.91 -34.18 23.30
N GLU A 707 -27.09 -33.20 22.41
CA GLU A 707 -26.39 -33.00 21.15
C GLU A 707 -24.99 -32.37 21.26
N ALA A 708 -24.47 -32.14 22.48
CA ALA A 708 -23.18 -31.50 22.67
C ALA A 708 -22.01 -32.43 22.30
N THR A 709 -21.60 -32.39 21.03
CA THR A 709 -20.46 -33.15 20.47
C THR A 709 -19.42 -32.24 19.83
N TYR A 710 -18.19 -32.74 19.64
CA TYR A 710 -17.15 -32.03 18.88
C TYR A 710 -17.59 -31.72 17.44
N GLU A 711 -18.42 -32.56 16.83
CA GLU A 711 -19.00 -32.32 15.51
C GLU A 711 -19.90 -31.07 15.50
N VAL A 712 -20.78 -30.94 16.51
CA VAL A 712 -21.69 -29.80 16.62
C VAL A 712 -20.92 -28.50 16.89
N LEU A 713 -19.93 -28.55 17.80
CA LEU A 713 -19.05 -27.41 18.07
C LEU A 713 -18.21 -27.02 16.85
N GLY A 714 -17.64 -28.00 16.16
CA GLY A 714 -16.85 -27.76 14.96
C GLY A 714 -17.68 -27.15 13.83
N LYS A 715 -18.92 -27.63 13.63
CA LYS A 715 -19.84 -27.04 12.64
C LYS A 715 -20.24 -25.62 13.02
N ALA A 716 -20.50 -25.35 14.30
CA ALA A 716 -20.84 -24.01 14.79
C ALA A 716 -19.68 -23.02 14.59
N LEU A 717 -18.46 -23.40 14.98
CA LEU A 717 -17.28 -22.55 14.82
C LEU A 717 -16.92 -22.31 13.36
N HIS A 718 -17.08 -23.33 12.50
CA HIS A 718 -16.84 -23.15 11.08
C HIS A 718 -17.83 -22.16 10.44
N ARG A 719 -19.12 -22.20 10.82
CA ARG A 719 -20.13 -21.25 10.34
C ARG A 719 -19.91 -19.81 10.80
N LEU A 720 -19.10 -19.61 11.84
CA LEU A 720 -18.73 -18.31 12.39
C LEU A 720 -17.37 -17.81 11.87
N ASP A 721 -16.77 -18.53 10.94
CA ASP A 721 -15.42 -18.27 10.41
C ASP A 721 -14.33 -18.26 11.50
N LEU A 722 -14.58 -18.95 12.62
CA LEU A 722 -13.65 -19.11 13.75
C LEU A 722 -12.64 -20.24 13.48
N SER A 723 -11.94 -20.16 12.33
CA SER A 723 -11.03 -21.20 11.83
C SER A 723 -9.82 -21.43 12.74
N SER A 724 -9.35 -20.41 13.45
CA SER A 724 -8.28 -20.52 14.46
C SER A 724 -8.70 -21.35 15.68
N VAL A 725 -9.94 -21.18 16.12
CA VAL A 725 -10.55 -21.94 17.23
C VAL A 725 -10.86 -23.37 16.79
N LEU A 726 -11.25 -23.55 15.53
CA LEU A 726 -11.48 -24.86 14.94
C LEU A 726 -10.19 -25.69 14.89
N ALA A 727 -9.06 -25.06 14.53
CA ALA A 727 -7.76 -25.71 14.53
C ALA A 727 -7.34 -26.17 15.93
N TYR A 728 -7.59 -25.34 16.95
CA TYR A 728 -7.37 -25.65 18.35
C TYR A 728 -8.15 -26.91 18.79
N LEU A 729 -9.43 -27.01 18.40
CA LEU A 729 -10.25 -28.19 18.69
C LEU A 729 -9.77 -29.45 17.97
N THR A 730 -9.37 -29.35 16.70
CA THR A 730 -8.86 -30.53 15.96
C THR A 730 -7.55 -31.07 16.53
N TYR A 731 -6.73 -30.21 17.14
CA TYR A 731 -5.49 -30.62 17.83
C TYR A 731 -5.78 -31.31 19.17
N ASP A 732 -6.67 -30.75 20.00
CA ASP A 732 -7.03 -31.32 21.31
C ASP A 732 -7.76 -32.68 21.16
N VAL A 733 -8.60 -32.86 20.12
CA VAL A 733 -9.23 -34.15 19.79
C VAL A 733 -8.19 -35.23 19.45
N GLY A 734 -7.01 -34.86 18.96
CA GLY A 734 -5.90 -35.77 18.67
C GLY A 734 -5.06 -36.17 19.90
N GLN A 735 -5.09 -35.38 20.98
CA GLN A 735 -4.27 -35.59 22.19
C GLN A 735 -4.92 -36.51 23.24
N GLU A 736 -6.23 -36.76 23.18
CA GLU A 736 -6.96 -37.63 24.14
C GLU A 736 -6.46 -39.09 24.17
N GLU A 737 -5.56 -39.52 23.27
CA GLU A 737 -4.94 -40.85 23.25
C GLU A 737 -3.57 -40.94 23.96
N GLN A 738 -2.97 -39.85 24.43
CA GLN A 738 -1.69 -39.95 25.18
C GLN A 738 -1.86 -40.11 26.70
N VAL A 739 -3.09 -40.05 27.22
CA VAL A 739 -3.38 -40.05 28.67
C VAL A 739 -4.47 -41.06 29.09
N GLU A 740 -4.90 -41.97 28.22
CA GLU A 740 -5.66 -43.18 28.62
C GLU A 740 -4.85 -44.47 28.46
#